data_AF-A0A833GTQ0-F1
#
_entry.id   AF-A0A833GTQ0-F1
#
_cell.length_a   1.000
_cell.length_b   1.000
_cell.length_c   1.000
_cell.angle_alpha   90.00
_cell.angle_beta   90.00
_cell.angle_gamma   90.00
#
_symmetry.space_group_name_H-M   'P 1'
#
loop_
_entity.id
_entity.type
_entity.pdbx_description
1 polymer ?
#
loop_
_entity_poly.entity_id
_entity_poly.type
_entity_poly.pdbx_seq_one_letter_code
_entity_poly.pdbx_strand_id
1 'polypeptide(L)'
;MNFRSICALLAGLILCPALASPAAAAESLTLQLKWTHAFQFAGYYAAEAMGYYRDAGLEVTIKAARPGDDVVGEVVAGRANFGVGSSSLLLERKAGKPVVVLAAIFQHSPQVLVARQTAPNQSVHDLVDKRVMFEPQTDELTAYLKREAIPLDRVERLPHSFSPQDLIDGKVDAITAYSTNEPYFLLRAGLEFLVFTPRSVGIDFYGDNLFTSEAELRAHPERVRAFLEASLRGWEYALDHPDEIIELIASRHAPGISREFLRFEAEKMIPLIRRDLVAIGYMNAGRWRHIADTYAEIGMLPAGFQLDGFLHQKSSEHDLSRYSAWLAAALLALSVISAIALYVAGINARLRRSREALALRSDDLLLKNRVLKMLNSRAGLGEVLDTLARGVETRHPDLRCSILLIDEDGRHIRHGAAPSLPGFFVEAMEGLAIGEGVACCGTAAHRNERVIVDDIASHPFWAPFRELARRAGIGACWSQPFTNAGGQVTGSFAIYHAMPTTPSADEIADIERYVELAGLAVERARTDAALRRAEERYRLISDNSNDVIWLLDLPDLRFSYISPSVRRLRGWTAEEIMAQPLTAALTPESAEQVDRALQRALSSIAAGNPDARFSTMELDQPCKDGSIVATEVVSTILLDADGRPRQILGITRDITERRRNEAELTRYREHLEQMVAERTLALSVAKDAAESASRAKSTFLATMSHELRTPMNAIMGMTELALRRAADDKQKEQLNKVIGASRHLLAVINDILDLSRIEAEKLTLASTAFRLGGVLENVRSLVGHLAAEKGLALSCELPQRLEMSVLRGDPDRLGQILLNLCSNAVKFTEHGEVAIRVLQVAATPSHLTLRFEVRDTGIGIAAADQQRLFSAFEQADGSFARKYGGSGLGLAISKRLAGLMGGEIGVRSQPGAGSTFWFTACLERGSDAGHDPFSGNLHACEERLRREHPGARILLVEDEPINREVSRDLLEEAGVSVDTATDGEEACQRAAGKRYDLILMDMQMPRMNGLDATRAIRALPGGATVPIIAMTANAFAEDRQRCLAAGMNDHIGKPVDPETLFATLLRWLPGPPA
;
A
#
# COMPACT_ATOMS: atom_id res chain seq x y z
N MET A 1 -16.98 6.08 -57.85
CA MET A 1 -17.47 5.35 -56.67
C MET A 1 -17.21 6.23 -55.46
N ASN A 2 -18.25 6.79 -54.86
CA ASN A 2 -18.16 8.00 -54.03
C ASN A 2 -17.76 7.71 -52.58
N PHE A 3 -16.72 8.39 -52.11
CA PHE A 3 -16.23 8.42 -50.72
C PHE A 3 -17.33 8.75 -49.69
N ARG A 4 -18.36 9.49 -50.11
CA ARG A 4 -19.57 9.79 -49.33
C ARG A 4 -20.39 8.55 -48.93
N SER A 5 -20.40 7.49 -49.74
CA SER A 5 -21.20 6.29 -49.47
C SER A 5 -20.56 5.36 -48.44
N ILE A 6 -19.23 5.41 -48.29
CA ILE A 6 -18.49 4.60 -47.30
C ILE A 6 -18.52 5.29 -45.92
N CYS A 7 -18.45 6.63 -45.87
CA CYS A 7 -18.62 7.38 -44.61
C CYS A 7 -20.05 7.29 -44.05
N ALA A 8 -21.08 7.18 -44.89
CA ALA A 8 -22.47 7.04 -44.45
C ALA A 8 -22.74 5.68 -43.78
N LEU A 9 -22.02 4.63 -44.15
CA LEU A 9 -22.17 3.29 -43.58
C LEU A 9 -21.46 3.15 -42.20
N LEU A 10 -20.43 3.96 -41.95
CA LEU A 10 -19.73 4.03 -40.66
C LEU A 10 -20.41 4.98 -39.65
N ALA A 11 -21.15 6.00 -40.12
CA ALA A 11 -21.92 6.89 -39.26
C ALA A 11 -23.22 6.25 -38.71
N GLY A 12 -23.69 5.15 -39.31
CA GLY A 12 -24.93 4.46 -38.91
C GLY A 12 -24.79 3.51 -37.71
N LEU A 13 -23.59 3.31 -37.16
CA LEU A 13 -23.34 2.33 -36.09
C LEU A 13 -23.14 2.96 -34.69
N ILE A 14 -23.27 4.28 -34.55
CA ILE A 14 -22.99 4.99 -33.27
C ILE A 14 -24.20 5.83 -32.79
N LEU A 15 -25.35 5.81 -33.48
CA LEU A 15 -26.54 6.53 -33.02
C LEU A 15 -27.80 5.66 -33.03
N CYS A 16 -28.18 5.16 -31.85
CA CYS A 16 -29.53 5.15 -31.25
C CYS A 16 -29.62 4.11 -30.12
N PRO A 17 -30.54 4.23 -29.14
CA PRO A 17 -30.95 5.44 -28.40
C PRO A 17 -30.85 5.24 -26.87
N ALA A 18 -30.82 6.35 -26.13
CA ALA A 18 -31.29 6.37 -24.75
C ALA A 18 -32.80 6.07 -24.74
N LEU A 19 -33.15 4.80 -24.55
CA LEU A 19 -34.49 4.41 -24.15
C LEU A 19 -34.53 4.47 -22.63
N ALA A 20 -35.24 5.46 -22.10
CA ALA A 20 -35.80 5.38 -20.76
C ALA A 20 -36.54 4.03 -20.67
N SER A 21 -36.06 3.15 -19.80
CA SER A 21 -36.82 1.94 -19.49
C SER A 21 -38.15 2.37 -18.88
N PRO A 22 -39.27 1.74 -19.27
CA PRO A 22 -40.54 1.99 -18.61
C PRO A 22 -40.36 1.69 -17.12
N ALA A 23 -41.09 2.39 -16.26
CA ALA A 23 -41.25 2.00 -14.87
C ALA A 23 -41.76 0.55 -14.83
N ALA A 24 -40.83 -0.40 -14.80
CA ALA A 24 -41.13 -1.79 -14.50
C ALA A 24 -41.68 -1.78 -13.08
N ALA A 25 -42.83 -2.43 -12.87
CA ALA A 25 -43.39 -2.60 -11.54
C ALA A 25 -42.27 -3.15 -10.64
N ALA A 26 -42.03 -2.50 -9.50
CA ALA A 26 -41.00 -2.91 -8.56
C ALA A 26 -41.16 -4.40 -8.26
N GLU A 27 -40.10 -5.18 -8.47
CA GLU A 27 -40.15 -6.62 -8.21
C GLU A 27 -40.30 -6.82 -6.70
N SER A 28 -41.38 -7.49 -6.28
CA SER A 28 -41.63 -7.79 -4.88
C SER A 28 -40.75 -8.96 -4.44
N LEU A 29 -39.86 -8.71 -3.47
CA LEU A 29 -38.88 -9.65 -2.96
C LEU A 29 -39.07 -9.84 -1.46
N THR A 30 -38.79 -11.03 -0.96
CA THR A 30 -38.86 -11.31 0.48
C THR A 30 -37.49 -11.61 1.07
N LEU A 31 -37.13 -10.88 2.13
CA LEU A 31 -35.99 -11.18 3.00
C LEU A 31 -36.50 -11.91 4.25
N GLN A 32 -36.08 -13.15 4.44
CA GLN A 32 -36.39 -13.95 5.62
C GLN A 32 -35.30 -13.79 6.68
N LEU A 33 -35.62 -13.13 7.79
CA LEU A 33 -34.71 -13.03 8.94
C LEU A 33 -34.64 -14.38 9.66
N LYS A 34 -33.53 -14.64 10.35
CA LYS A 34 -33.36 -15.85 11.19
C LYS A 34 -34.02 -15.77 12.55
N TRP A 35 -34.44 -14.58 12.97
CA TRP A 35 -35.01 -14.34 14.29
C TRP A 35 -36.11 -13.29 14.24
N THR A 36 -36.70 -13.01 15.40
CA THR A 36 -37.68 -11.92 15.57
C THR A 36 -37.02 -10.55 15.35
N HIS A 37 -37.83 -9.52 15.09
CA HIS A 37 -37.33 -8.16 14.92
C HIS A 37 -36.44 -7.72 16.10
N ALA A 38 -35.24 -7.23 15.79
CA ALA A 38 -34.21 -6.81 16.74
C ALA A 38 -33.23 -5.85 16.06
N PHE A 39 -32.40 -5.14 16.83
CA PHE A 39 -31.35 -4.27 16.28
C PHE A 39 -30.30 -5.07 15.48
N GLN A 40 -30.17 -6.37 15.73
CA GLN A 40 -29.38 -7.31 14.93
C GLN A 40 -29.66 -7.25 13.41
N PHE A 41 -30.83 -6.75 12.99
CA PHE A 41 -31.22 -6.63 11.59
C PHE A 41 -31.32 -5.18 11.09
N ALA A 42 -30.75 -4.23 11.85
CA ALA A 42 -30.87 -2.78 11.66
C ALA A 42 -30.61 -2.33 10.22
N GLY A 43 -29.58 -2.86 9.56
CA GLY A 43 -29.24 -2.45 8.19
C GLY A 43 -30.34 -2.75 7.16
N TYR A 44 -31.12 -3.81 7.35
CA TYR A 44 -32.20 -4.14 6.44
C TYR A 44 -33.39 -3.19 6.61
N TYR A 45 -33.71 -2.80 7.86
CA TYR A 45 -34.75 -1.79 8.12
C TYR A 45 -34.34 -0.41 7.62
N ALA A 46 -33.06 -0.05 7.79
CA ALA A 46 -32.51 1.19 7.25
C ALA A 46 -32.59 1.22 5.71
N ALA A 47 -32.25 0.12 5.02
CA ALA A 47 -32.38 0.03 3.57
C ALA A 47 -33.84 0.18 3.08
N GLU A 48 -34.81 -0.34 3.83
CA GLU A 48 -36.24 -0.15 3.54
C GLU A 48 -36.68 1.30 3.81
N ALA A 49 -36.34 1.86 4.98
CA ALA A 49 -36.81 3.18 5.40
C ALA A 49 -36.17 4.32 4.60
N MET A 50 -34.89 4.22 4.27
CA MET A 50 -34.15 5.21 3.49
C MET A 50 -34.41 5.10 1.98
N GLY A 51 -35.21 4.12 1.55
CA GLY A 51 -35.57 3.93 0.15
C GLY A 51 -34.46 3.31 -0.71
N TYR A 52 -33.38 2.78 -0.13
CA TYR A 52 -32.28 2.19 -0.90
C TYR A 52 -32.72 1.00 -1.76
N TYR A 53 -33.67 0.19 -1.30
CA TYR A 53 -34.27 -0.84 -2.16
C TYR A 53 -35.08 -0.25 -3.32
N ARG A 54 -35.84 0.83 -3.06
CA ARG A 54 -36.65 1.50 -4.07
C ARG A 54 -35.79 2.17 -5.14
N ASP A 55 -34.70 2.81 -4.73
CA ASP A 55 -33.71 3.42 -5.63
C ASP A 55 -33.07 2.36 -6.55
N ALA A 56 -32.93 1.13 -6.04
CA ALA A 56 -32.47 -0.04 -6.79
C ALA A 56 -33.57 -0.72 -7.63
N GLY A 57 -34.80 -0.18 -7.65
CA GLY A 57 -35.95 -0.75 -8.38
C GLY A 57 -36.61 -1.97 -7.72
N LEU A 58 -36.37 -2.18 -6.43
CA LEU A 58 -36.82 -3.35 -5.67
C LEU A 58 -37.87 -2.97 -4.61
N GLU A 59 -38.87 -3.83 -4.41
CA GLU A 59 -39.80 -3.73 -3.29
C GLU A 59 -39.56 -4.91 -2.35
N VAL A 60 -38.90 -4.65 -1.21
CA VAL A 60 -38.48 -5.71 -0.28
C VAL A 60 -39.42 -5.77 0.92
N THR A 61 -40.00 -6.94 1.16
CA THR A 61 -40.73 -7.26 2.40
C THR A 61 -39.82 -8.02 3.34
N ILE A 62 -39.66 -7.50 4.57
CA ILE A 62 -38.87 -8.15 5.61
C ILE A 62 -39.77 -9.02 6.48
N LYS A 63 -39.51 -10.33 6.50
CA LYS A 63 -40.26 -11.31 7.29
C LYS A 63 -39.41 -11.83 8.43
N ALA A 64 -39.82 -11.55 9.67
CA ALA A 64 -39.21 -12.12 10.86
C ALA A 64 -39.48 -13.63 10.96
N ALA A 65 -38.53 -14.38 11.51
CA ALA A 65 -38.72 -15.78 11.87
C ALA A 65 -39.09 -15.91 13.35
N ARG A 66 -39.75 -17.01 13.69
CA ARG A 66 -39.99 -17.46 15.06
C ARG A 66 -39.04 -18.60 15.39
N PRO A 67 -38.78 -18.84 16.70
CA PRO A 67 -38.00 -19.99 17.11
C PRO A 67 -38.55 -21.29 16.51
N GLY A 68 -37.69 -22.02 15.78
CA GLY A 68 -38.03 -23.28 15.10
C GLY A 68 -38.44 -23.18 13.62
N ASP A 69 -38.53 -21.98 13.04
CA ASP A 69 -38.81 -21.82 11.62
C ASP A 69 -37.61 -22.26 10.74
N ASP A 70 -37.85 -22.97 9.63
CA ASP A 70 -36.80 -23.37 8.68
C ASP A 70 -36.52 -22.26 7.65
N VAL A 71 -35.72 -21.27 8.08
CA VAL A 71 -35.32 -20.10 7.28
C VAL A 71 -34.64 -20.51 5.97
N VAL A 72 -33.76 -21.51 6.02
CA VAL A 72 -33.01 -21.97 4.84
C VAL A 72 -33.96 -22.70 3.88
N GLY A 73 -34.88 -23.50 4.41
CA GLY A 73 -35.93 -24.15 3.63
C GLY A 73 -36.85 -23.17 2.90
N GLU A 74 -37.25 -22.06 3.53
CA GLU A 74 -38.06 -21.01 2.88
C GLU A 74 -37.36 -20.39 1.66
N VAL A 75 -36.06 -20.11 1.77
CA VAL A 75 -35.25 -19.53 0.68
C VAL A 75 -35.02 -20.53 -0.45
N VAL A 76 -34.66 -21.78 -0.10
CA VAL A 76 -34.41 -22.84 -1.08
C VAL A 76 -35.69 -23.24 -1.81
N ALA A 77 -36.85 -23.20 -1.13
CA ALA A 77 -38.15 -23.46 -1.73
C ALA A 77 -38.69 -22.29 -2.57
N GLY A 78 -37.99 -21.15 -2.63
CA GLY A 78 -38.40 -19.95 -3.37
C GLY A 78 -39.56 -19.18 -2.75
N ARG A 79 -39.92 -19.45 -1.49
CA ARG A 79 -40.92 -18.66 -0.74
C ARG A 79 -40.33 -17.35 -0.20
N ALA A 80 -39.00 -17.31 -0.04
CA ALA A 80 -38.23 -16.09 0.16
C ALA A 80 -37.06 -16.05 -0.85
N ASN A 81 -36.64 -14.84 -1.23
CA ASN A 81 -35.54 -14.66 -2.19
C ASN A 81 -34.19 -14.64 -1.47
N PHE A 82 -34.16 -14.06 -0.26
CA PHE A 82 -32.95 -13.89 0.53
C PHE A 82 -33.20 -14.33 1.97
N GLY A 83 -32.14 -14.76 2.64
CA GLY A 83 -32.19 -15.13 4.05
C GLY A 83 -30.99 -14.60 4.83
N VAL A 84 -31.16 -14.48 6.14
CA VAL A 84 -30.04 -14.32 7.08
C VAL A 84 -29.80 -15.66 7.75
N GLY A 85 -28.55 -16.10 7.84
CA GLY A 85 -28.16 -17.39 8.43
C GLY A 85 -26.88 -17.27 9.24
N SER A 86 -26.50 -18.35 9.94
CA SER A 86 -25.19 -18.45 10.60
C SER A 86 -24.18 -19.18 9.73
N SER A 87 -22.97 -19.41 10.26
CA SER A 87 -21.97 -20.25 9.60
C SER A 87 -22.40 -21.71 9.41
N SER A 88 -23.52 -22.15 10.02
CA SER A 88 -24.14 -23.47 9.80
C SER A 88 -24.66 -23.68 8.37
N LEU A 89 -24.72 -22.63 7.53
CA LEU A 89 -25.00 -22.74 6.10
C LEU A 89 -24.07 -23.74 5.38
N LEU A 90 -22.86 -23.97 5.89
CA LEU A 90 -21.96 -25.04 5.41
C LEU A 90 -22.53 -26.45 5.65
N LEU A 91 -23.18 -26.67 6.78
CA LEU A 91 -23.83 -27.94 7.11
C LEU A 91 -25.09 -28.15 6.26
N GLU A 92 -25.82 -27.07 5.96
CA GLU A 92 -26.95 -27.09 5.03
C GLU A 92 -26.50 -27.40 3.59
N ARG A 93 -25.36 -26.84 3.18
CA ARG A 93 -24.71 -27.15 1.90
C ARG A 93 -24.31 -28.63 1.82
N LYS A 94 -23.74 -29.18 2.90
CA LYS A 94 -23.46 -30.62 3.03
C LYS A 94 -24.75 -31.46 2.94
N ALA A 95 -25.86 -30.99 3.49
CA ALA A 95 -27.17 -31.64 3.41
C ALA A 95 -27.82 -31.56 2.01
N GLY A 96 -27.12 -30.98 1.02
CA GLY A 96 -27.58 -30.88 -0.37
C GLY A 96 -28.44 -29.66 -0.66
N LYS A 97 -28.58 -28.72 0.28
CA LYS A 97 -29.30 -27.46 0.02
C LYS A 97 -28.42 -26.51 -0.81
N PRO A 98 -28.90 -26.01 -1.97
CA PRO A 98 -28.10 -25.20 -2.89
C PRO A 98 -28.04 -23.73 -2.45
N VAL A 99 -27.50 -23.48 -1.25
CA VAL A 99 -27.33 -22.13 -0.70
C VAL A 99 -26.03 -21.47 -1.17
N VAL A 100 -26.04 -20.15 -1.28
CA VAL A 100 -24.89 -19.29 -1.61
C VAL A 100 -24.83 -18.11 -0.64
N VAL A 101 -23.69 -17.93 0.02
CA VAL A 101 -23.46 -16.80 0.93
C VAL A 101 -23.07 -15.56 0.12
N LEU A 102 -23.77 -14.46 0.37
CA LEU A 102 -23.60 -13.18 -0.33
C LEU A 102 -22.72 -12.20 0.44
N ALA A 103 -22.85 -12.15 1.77
CA ALA A 103 -22.11 -11.24 2.63
C ALA A 103 -22.08 -11.73 4.09
N ALA A 104 -20.98 -11.45 4.80
CA ALA A 104 -20.90 -11.62 6.25
C ALA A 104 -21.06 -10.27 6.94
N ILE A 105 -22.16 -10.10 7.68
CA ILE A 105 -22.45 -8.88 8.42
C ILE A 105 -21.68 -8.85 9.73
N PHE A 106 -21.67 -9.96 10.47
CA PHE A 106 -20.95 -10.04 11.75
C PHE A 106 -19.64 -10.78 11.53
N GLN A 107 -18.53 -10.09 11.77
CA GLN A 107 -17.18 -10.65 11.69
C GLN A 107 -16.89 -11.60 12.85
N HIS A 108 -17.60 -11.53 13.97
CA HIS A 108 -17.53 -12.49 15.07
C HIS A 108 -18.92 -12.99 15.43
N SER A 109 -19.04 -14.29 15.65
CA SER A 109 -20.29 -14.89 16.13
C SER A 109 -20.64 -14.36 17.54
N PRO A 110 -21.88 -13.90 17.76
CA PRO A 110 -22.37 -13.54 19.10
C PRO A 110 -22.72 -14.77 19.95
N GLN A 111 -22.67 -16.00 19.42
CA GLN A 111 -23.07 -17.21 20.14
C GLN A 111 -22.12 -17.49 21.31
N VAL A 112 -22.69 -17.64 22.49
CA VAL A 112 -22.00 -17.93 23.74
C VAL A 112 -22.79 -18.94 24.56
N LEU A 113 -22.15 -19.51 25.57
CA LEU A 113 -22.83 -20.29 26.58
C LEU A 113 -22.77 -19.56 27.92
N VAL A 114 -23.92 -19.33 28.52
CA VAL A 114 -24.04 -18.57 29.77
C VAL A 114 -24.45 -19.50 30.89
N ALA A 115 -23.66 -19.54 31.96
CA ALA A 115 -23.92 -20.37 33.12
C ALA A 115 -24.03 -19.51 34.38
N ARG A 116 -24.80 -19.95 35.37
CA ARG A 116 -24.80 -19.32 36.69
C ARG A 116 -23.42 -19.44 37.32
N GLN A 117 -22.93 -18.35 37.91
CA GLN A 117 -21.69 -18.39 38.67
C GLN A 117 -21.96 -19.02 40.03
N THR A 118 -21.40 -20.21 40.25
CA THR A 118 -21.50 -20.97 41.50
C THR A 118 -20.18 -21.05 42.25
N ALA A 119 -19.05 -20.79 41.57
CA ALA A 119 -17.72 -20.76 42.17
C ALA A 119 -16.79 -19.77 41.43
N PRO A 120 -15.76 -19.21 42.10
CA PRO A 120 -14.80 -18.29 41.48
C PRO A 120 -13.96 -18.91 40.35
N ASN A 121 -13.67 -20.22 40.42
CA ASN A 121 -12.84 -20.95 39.45
C ASN A 121 -13.66 -21.84 38.51
N GLN A 122 -14.96 -21.55 38.35
CA GLN A 122 -15.84 -22.34 37.50
C GLN A 122 -15.44 -22.21 36.02
N SER A 123 -15.37 -23.35 35.35
CA SER A 123 -14.96 -23.51 33.96
C SER A 123 -16.08 -24.13 33.11
N VAL A 124 -15.89 -24.16 31.79
CA VAL A 124 -16.82 -24.84 30.88
C VAL A 124 -16.90 -26.34 31.17
N HIS A 125 -15.88 -26.94 31.78
CA HIS A 125 -15.85 -28.37 32.14
C HIS A 125 -16.81 -28.71 33.29
N ASP A 126 -17.23 -27.72 34.09
CA ASP A 126 -18.20 -27.91 35.17
C ASP A 126 -19.64 -28.09 34.67
N LEU A 127 -19.84 -28.05 33.35
CA LEU A 127 -21.12 -28.34 32.69
C LEU A 127 -21.37 -29.83 32.47
N VAL A 128 -20.38 -30.68 32.78
CA VAL A 128 -20.56 -32.13 32.79
C VAL A 128 -21.60 -32.51 33.85
N ASP A 129 -22.56 -33.31 33.44
CA ASP A 129 -23.75 -33.75 34.17
C ASP A 129 -24.69 -32.60 34.60
N LYS A 130 -24.61 -31.44 33.93
CA LYS A 130 -25.49 -30.28 34.16
C LYS A 130 -26.59 -30.16 33.12
N ARG A 131 -27.68 -29.49 33.52
CA ARG A 131 -28.83 -29.17 32.65
C ARG A 131 -28.51 -27.95 31.83
N VAL A 132 -28.34 -28.15 30.53
CA VAL A 132 -27.99 -27.09 29.60
C VAL A 132 -29.05 -26.99 28.52
N MET A 133 -29.68 -25.82 28.39
CA MET A 133 -30.60 -25.57 27.28
C MET A 133 -29.83 -25.23 26.02
N PHE A 134 -30.12 -25.94 24.93
CA PHE A 134 -29.52 -25.73 23.62
C PHE A 134 -30.53 -25.22 22.61
N GLU A 135 -30.26 -24.04 22.07
CA GLU A 135 -30.97 -23.50 20.92
C GLU A 135 -30.62 -24.30 19.65
N PRO A 136 -31.59 -24.57 18.75
CA PRO A 136 -31.32 -25.17 17.45
C PRO A 136 -30.28 -24.36 16.63
N GLN A 137 -29.51 -25.02 15.77
CA GLN A 137 -28.52 -24.37 14.88
C GLN A 137 -27.38 -23.61 15.62
N THR A 138 -27.07 -24.01 16.86
CA THR A 138 -25.88 -23.59 17.64
C THR A 138 -24.70 -24.55 17.43
N ASP A 139 -24.46 -24.95 16.18
CA ASP A 139 -23.43 -25.92 15.82
C ASP A 139 -22.01 -25.49 16.23
N GLU A 140 -21.76 -24.18 16.28
CA GLU A 140 -20.52 -23.59 16.79
C GLU A 140 -20.30 -23.90 18.29
N LEU A 141 -21.34 -23.85 19.11
CA LEU A 141 -21.26 -24.20 20.54
C LEU A 141 -21.07 -25.71 20.72
N THR A 142 -21.65 -26.52 19.83
CA THR A 142 -21.36 -27.97 19.81
C THR A 142 -19.91 -28.25 19.41
N ALA A 143 -19.36 -27.49 18.45
CA ALA A 143 -17.95 -27.55 18.09
C ALA A 143 -17.04 -27.17 19.26
N TYR A 144 -17.41 -26.12 19.99
CA TYR A 144 -16.70 -25.65 21.17
C TYR A 144 -16.61 -26.73 22.26
N LEU A 145 -17.74 -27.32 22.65
CA LEU A 145 -17.74 -28.39 23.67
C LEU A 145 -16.91 -29.61 23.24
N LYS A 146 -16.96 -29.98 21.96
CA LYS A 146 -16.13 -31.08 21.44
C LYS A 146 -14.64 -30.75 21.47
N ARG A 147 -14.24 -29.52 21.15
CA ARG A 147 -12.83 -29.09 21.17
C ARG A 147 -12.27 -29.07 22.58
N GLU A 148 -13.09 -28.69 23.55
CA GLU A 148 -12.80 -28.77 24.99
C GLU A 148 -12.91 -30.20 25.56
N ALA A 149 -13.08 -31.22 24.70
CA ALA A 149 -13.21 -32.62 25.08
C ALA A 149 -14.35 -32.93 26.07
N ILE A 150 -15.41 -32.12 26.08
CA ILE A 150 -16.61 -32.33 26.89
C ILE A 150 -17.50 -33.37 26.20
N PRO A 151 -17.78 -34.53 26.83
CA PRO A 151 -18.65 -35.55 26.25
C PRO A 151 -20.08 -35.02 26.15
N LEU A 152 -20.60 -34.88 24.91
CA LEU A 152 -21.93 -34.29 24.67
C LEU A 152 -23.07 -35.13 25.25
N ASP A 153 -22.85 -36.43 25.43
CA ASP A 153 -23.73 -37.39 26.09
C ASP A 153 -23.78 -37.22 27.61
N ARG A 154 -22.77 -36.57 28.19
CA ARG A 154 -22.73 -36.20 29.61
C ARG A 154 -23.19 -34.78 29.88
N VAL A 155 -23.74 -34.08 28.91
CA VAL A 155 -24.44 -32.81 29.14
C VAL A 155 -25.93 -33.09 28.99
N GLU A 156 -26.73 -32.83 30.02
CA GLU A 156 -28.18 -33.02 29.94
C GLU A 156 -28.77 -31.90 29.07
N ARG A 157 -28.91 -32.19 27.77
CA ARG A 157 -29.38 -31.24 26.75
C ARG A 157 -30.89 -31.10 26.83
N LEU A 158 -31.35 -29.93 27.26
CA LEU A 158 -32.75 -29.56 27.30
C LEU A 158 -33.12 -28.69 26.08
N PRO A 159 -34.38 -28.76 25.58
CA PRO A 159 -34.87 -27.82 24.59
C PRO A 159 -34.82 -26.38 25.13
N HIS A 160 -34.35 -25.45 24.31
CA HIS A 160 -34.30 -24.05 24.68
C HIS A 160 -35.71 -23.44 24.81
N SER A 161 -35.99 -22.78 25.93
CA SER A 161 -37.27 -22.08 26.17
C SER A 161 -37.33 -20.68 25.58
N PHE A 162 -36.18 -20.16 25.11
CA PHE A 162 -36.02 -18.78 24.63
C PHE A 162 -36.36 -17.72 25.68
N SER A 163 -36.23 -18.09 26.96
CA SER A 163 -36.40 -17.19 28.09
C SER A 163 -35.20 -17.27 29.03
N PRO A 164 -34.50 -16.15 29.30
CA PRO A 164 -33.43 -16.13 30.31
C PRO A 164 -33.96 -16.39 31.72
N GLN A 165 -35.29 -16.36 31.93
CA GLN A 165 -35.92 -16.61 33.22
C GLN A 165 -35.64 -18.01 33.75
N ASP A 166 -35.46 -19.03 32.90
CA ASP A 166 -35.18 -20.38 33.38
C ASP A 166 -33.78 -20.50 34.01
N LEU A 167 -32.83 -19.67 33.56
CA LEU A 167 -31.53 -19.55 34.21
C LEU A 167 -31.63 -18.74 35.51
N ILE A 168 -32.39 -17.64 35.51
CA ILE A 168 -32.62 -16.79 36.70
C ILE A 168 -33.30 -17.58 37.83
N ASP A 169 -34.32 -18.38 37.49
CA ASP A 169 -35.07 -19.23 38.42
C ASP A 169 -34.27 -20.46 38.88
N GLY A 170 -33.12 -20.74 38.24
CA GLY A 170 -32.30 -21.92 38.52
C GLY A 170 -32.90 -23.25 38.04
N LYS A 171 -33.84 -23.21 37.09
CA LYS A 171 -34.39 -24.43 36.46
C LYS A 171 -33.35 -25.15 35.61
N VAL A 172 -32.35 -24.41 35.12
CA VAL A 172 -31.21 -24.93 34.37
C VAL A 172 -29.90 -24.33 34.89
N ASP A 173 -28.80 -24.98 34.58
CA ASP A 173 -27.46 -24.61 35.03
C ASP A 173 -26.75 -23.69 34.02
N ALA A 174 -27.04 -23.89 32.72
CA ALA A 174 -26.57 -23.02 31.64
C ALA A 174 -27.56 -22.97 30.46
N ILE A 175 -27.44 -21.93 29.65
CA ILE A 175 -28.19 -21.74 28.40
C ILE A 175 -27.25 -21.32 27.28
N THR A 176 -27.53 -21.75 26.05
CA THR A 176 -26.98 -21.09 24.85
C THR A 176 -27.58 -19.69 24.73
N ALA A 177 -26.76 -18.69 24.42
CA ALA A 177 -27.18 -17.31 24.43
C ALA A 177 -26.43 -16.50 23.35
N TYR A 178 -26.91 -15.30 23.10
CA TYR A 178 -26.23 -14.27 22.34
C TYR A 178 -25.60 -13.26 23.30
N SER A 179 -24.31 -12.97 23.14
CA SER A 179 -23.61 -11.98 23.96
C SER A 179 -24.20 -10.57 23.85
N THR A 180 -25.03 -10.33 22.83
CA THR A 180 -25.73 -9.07 22.54
C THR A 180 -27.13 -8.99 23.16
N ASN A 181 -27.68 -10.09 23.71
CA ASN A 181 -29.08 -10.17 24.11
C ASN A 181 -29.24 -10.58 25.60
N GLU A 182 -29.07 -11.85 25.95
CA GLU A 182 -29.38 -12.40 27.27
C GLU A 182 -28.67 -11.71 28.44
N PRO A 183 -27.40 -11.28 28.33
CA PRO A 183 -26.73 -10.55 29.41
C PRO A 183 -27.50 -9.31 29.89
N TYR A 184 -28.27 -8.64 29.04
CA TYR A 184 -29.11 -7.50 29.43
C TYR A 184 -30.12 -7.89 30.52
N PHE A 185 -30.83 -9.00 30.31
CA PHE A 185 -31.87 -9.48 31.22
C PHE A 185 -31.27 -10.04 32.51
N LEU A 186 -30.14 -10.75 32.42
CA LEU A 186 -29.46 -11.34 33.58
C LEU A 186 -28.86 -10.26 34.50
N LEU A 187 -28.25 -9.22 33.93
CA LEU A 187 -27.72 -8.08 34.70
C LEU A 187 -28.83 -7.31 35.42
N ARG A 188 -29.99 -7.12 34.77
CA ARG A 188 -31.17 -6.49 35.40
C ARG A 188 -31.78 -7.32 36.51
N ALA A 189 -31.69 -8.65 36.40
CA ALA A 189 -32.10 -9.56 37.46
C ALA A 189 -31.08 -9.64 38.61
N GLY A 190 -29.91 -9.00 38.49
CA GLY A 190 -28.83 -9.06 39.48
C GLY A 190 -28.19 -10.44 39.61
N LEU A 191 -28.27 -11.27 38.56
CA LEU A 191 -27.69 -12.60 38.57
C LEU A 191 -26.20 -12.53 38.24
N GLU A 192 -25.36 -13.18 39.04
CA GLU A 192 -23.96 -13.42 38.68
C GLU A 192 -23.86 -14.61 37.72
N PHE A 193 -23.23 -14.39 36.57
CA PHE A 193 -23.11 -15.38 35.50
C PHE A 193 -21.72 -15.35 34.86
N LEU A 194 -21.34 -16.49 34.29
CA LEU A 194 -20.13 -16.66 33.48
C LEU A 194 -20.52 -16.83 32.01
N VAL A 195 -19.72 -16.23 31.13
CA VAL A 195 -19.87 -16.33 29.68
C VAL A 195 -18.72 -17.14 29.12
N PHE A 196 -19.03 -18.31 28.55
CA PHE A 196 -18.08 -19.14 27.84
C PHE A 196 -18.21 -18.89 26.34
N THR A 197 -17.12 -18.47 25.70
CA THR A 197 -17.10 -18.12 24.27
C THR A 197 -16.25 -19.11 23.48
N PRO A 198 -16.70 -19.63 22.33
CA PRO A 198 -15.89 -20.46 21.44
C PRO A 198 -14.55 -19.83 21.02
N ARG A 199 -14.49 -18.49 21.02
CA ARG A 199 -13.30 -17.74 20.65
C ARG A 199 -12.12 -17.97 21.57
N SER A 200 -12.33 -18.38 22.83
CA SER A 200 -11.24 -18.67 23.77
C SER A 200 -10.39 -19.86 23.32
N VAL A 201 -10.93 -20.74 22.46
CA VAL A 201 -10.25 -21.95 21.95
C VAL A 201 -9.97 -21.87 20.45
N GLY A 202 -9.98 -20.66 19.89
CA GLY A 202 -9.71 -20.41 18.48
C GLY A 202 -10.83 -20.84 17.52
N ILE A 203 -12.07 -21.01 18.00
CA ILE A 203 -13.25 -21.14 17.14
C ILE A 203 -13.84 -19.74 16.97
N ASP A 204 -13.61 -19.12 15.81
CA ASP A 204 -14.03 -17.75 15.53
C ASP A 204 -14.79 -17.68 14.20
N PHE A 205 -16.10 -17.98 14.24
CA PHE A 205 -16.94 -18.05 13.06
C PHE A 205 -17.59 -16.69 12.73
N TYR A 206 -18.10 -16.58 11.50
CA TYR A 206 -18.99 -15.47 11.13
C TYR A 206 -20.34 -15.63 11.83
N GLY A 207 -20.91 -14.52 12.30
CA GLY A 207 -22.22 -14.49 12.93
C GLY A 207 -23.34 -14.50 11.89
N ASP A 208 -23.89 -13.32 11.60
CA ASP A 208 -24.96 -13.15 10.61
C ASP A 208 -24.40 -13.07 9.20
N ASN A 209 -24.88 -13.96 8.35
CA ASN A 209 -24.51 -14.07 6.95
C ASN A 209 -25.76 -13.90 6.09
N LEU A 210 -25.72 -12.96 5.15
CA LEU A 210 -26.74 -12.80 4.13
C LEU A 210 -26.51 -13.87 3.05
N PHE A 211 -27.55 -14.62 2.68
CA PHE A 211 -27.47 -15.70 1.69
C PHE A 211 -28.69 -15.72 0.76
N THR A 212 -28.55 -16.44 -0.34
CA THR A 212 -29.63 -16.75 -1.29
C THR A 212 -29.49 -18.19 -1.82
N SER A 213 -30.36 -18.61 -2.73
CA SER A 213 -30.24 -19.90 -3.41
C SER A 213 -29.41 -19.77 -4.71
N GLU A 214 -28.77 -20.85 -5.14
CA GLU A 214 -28.11 -20.90 -6.45
C GLU A 214 -29.09 -20.69 -7.61
N ALA A 215 -30.36 -21.07 -7.42
CA ALA A 215 -31.40 -20.87 -8.42
C ALA A 215 -31.65 -19.36 -8.62
N GLU A 216 -31.81 -18.61 -7.52
CA GLU A 216 -32.00 -17.17 -7.56
C GLU A 216 -30.78 -16.44 -8.13
N LEU A 217 -29.57 -16.81 -7.68
CA LEU A 217 -28.34 -16.19 -8.18
C LEU A 217 -28.12 -16.44 -9.69
N ARG A 218 -28.48 -17.64 -10.20
CA ARG A 218 -28.36 -17.96 -11.63
C ARG A 218 -29.46 -17.30 -12.46
N ALA A 219 -30.70 -17.30 -11.98
CA ALA A 219 -31.83 -16.74 -12.72
C ALA A 219 -31.79 -15.21 -12.76
N HIS A 220 -31.35 -14.57 -11.68
CA HIS A 220 -31.44 -13.12 -11.49
C HIS A 220 -30.18 -12.49 -10.87
N PRO A 221 -29.00 -12.60 -11.50
CA PRO A 221 -27.74 -12.13 -10.93
C PRO A 221 -27.70 -10.60 -10.69
N GLU A 222 -28.33 -9.82 -11.56
CA GLU A 222 -28.43 -8.35 -11.41
C GLU A 222 -29.30 -7.96 -10.21
N ARG A 223 -30.41 -8.66 -9.99
CA ARG A 223 -31.29 -8.46 -8.83
C ARG A 223 -30.56 -8.78 -7.53
N VAL A 224 -29.83 -9.91 -7.48
CA VAL A 224 -29.04 -10.28 -6.30
C VAL A 224 -27.99 -9.21 -5.99
N ARG A 225 -27.32 -8.66 -7.02
CA ARG A 225 -26.36 -7.56 -6.85
C ARG A 225 -27.02 -6.29 -6.33
N ALA A 226 -28.12 -5.87 -6.94
CA ALA A 226 -28.86 -4.67 -6.55
C ALA A 226 -29.39 -4.78 -5.11
N PHE A 227 -29.94 -5.94 -4.73
CA PHE A 227 -30.38 -6.21 -3.37
C PHE A 227 -29.22 -6.15 -2.38
N LEU A 228 -28.11 -6.83 -2.69
CA LEU A 228 -26.93 -6.85 -1.84
C LEU A 228 -26.35 -5.44 -1.62
N GLU A 229 -26.15 -4.66 -2.69
CA GLU A 229 -25.63 -3.30 -2.60
C GLU A 229 -26.56 -2.38 -1.79
N ALA A 230 -27.88 -2.48 -1.99
CA ALA A 230 -28.86 -1.72 -1.21
C ALA A 230 -28.87 -2.12 0.28
N SER A 231 -28.80 -3.42 0.60
CA SER A 231 -28.72 -3.91 1.97
C SER A 231 -27.44 -3.44 2.67
N LEU A 232 -26.29 -3.45 2.00
CA LEU A 232 -25.02 -3.01 2.57
C LEU A 232 -25.00 -1.50 2.83
N ARG A 233 -25.56 -0.69 1.92
CA ARG A 233 -25.78 0.76 2.17
C ARG A 233 -26.68 1.01 3.38
N GLY A 234 -27.73 0.20 3.55
CA GLY A 234 -28.58 0.26 4.75
C GLY A 234 -27.82 -0.05 6.03
N TRP A 235 -26.95 -1.06 5.99
CA TRP A 235 -26.06 -1.40 7.11
C TRP A 235 -25.05 -0.30 7.45
N GLU A 236 -24.47 0.37 6.45
CA GLU A 236 -23.61 1.54 6.68
C GLU A 236 -24.38 2.65 7.40
N TYR A 237 -25.56 3.01 6.89
CA TYR A 237 -26.42 4.03 7.51
C TYR A 237 -26.81 3.66 8.95
N ALA A 238 -27.23 2.42 9.17
CA ALA A 238 -27.70 1.99 10.48
C ALA A 238 -26.62 2.04 11.57
N LEU A 239 -25.37 1.80 11.21
CA LEU A 239 -24.25 1.86 12.15
C LEU A 239 -23.78 3.29 12.42
N ASP A 240 -23.99 4.20 11.47
CA ASP A 240 -23.71 5.62 11.67
C ASP A 240 -24.83 6.32 12.45
N HIS A 241 -26.07 5.85 12.36
CA HIS A 241 -27.25 6.50 12.93
C HIS A 241 -28.04 5.55 13.85
N PRO A 242 -27.42 4.97 14.90
CA PRO A 242 -28.04 3.91 15.71
C PRO A 242 -29.30 4.38 16.45
N ASP A 243 -29.34 5.60 17.00
CA ASP A 243 -30.51 6.10 17.72
C ASP A 243 -31.74 6.27 16.80
N GLU A 244 -31.53 6.71 15.55
CA GLU A 244 -32.62 6.82 14.56
C GLU A 244 -33.20 5.45 14.23
N ILE A 245 -32.33 4.44 14.05
CA ILE A 245 -32.78 3.08 13.74
C ILE A 245 -33.42 2.41 14.97
N ILE A 246 -32.96 2.71 16.19
CA ILE A 246 -33.64 2.27 17.42
C ILE A 246 -35.09 2.77 17.43
N GLU A 247 -35.32 4.06 17.13
CA GLU A 247 -36.67 4.61 17.05
C GLU A 247 -37.50 4.01 15.91
N LEU A 248 -36.88 3.77 14.74
CA LEU A 248 -37.54 3.10 13.62
C LEU A 248 -38.00 1.68 14.00
N ILE A 249 -37.13 0.89 14.61
CA ILE A 249 -37.46 -0.47 15.04
C ILE A 249 -38.56 -0.42 16.11
N ALA A 250 -38.40 0.42 17.13
CA ALA A 250 -39.36 0.54 18.23
C ALA A 250 -40.72 1.12 17.80
N SER A 251 -40.82 1.83 16.69
CA SER A 251 -42.10 2.40 16.21
C SER A 251 -42.79 1.52 15.17
N ARG A 252 -42.02 0.91 14.26
CA ARG A 252 -42.57 0.27 13.04
C ARG A 252 -42.47 -1.25 13.04
N HIS A 253 -41.37 -1.82 13.53
CA HIS A 253 -41.10 -3.26 13.38
C HIS A 253 -41.33 -4.05 14.68
N ALA A 254 -41.04 -3.46 15.84
CA ALA A 254 -41.08 -4.14 17.14
C ALA A 254 -41.50 -3.20 18.29
N PRO A 255 -42.75 -2.71 18.32
CA PRO A 255 -43.22 -1.76 19.33
C PRO A 255 -43.25 -2.29 20.77
N GLY A 256 -43.11 -3.60 20.97
CA GLY A 256 -43.00 -4.22 22.29
C GLY A 256 -41.59 -4.28 22.88
N ILE A 257 -40.55 -3.95 22.10
CA ILE A 257 -39.15 -4.02 22.57
C ILE A 257 -38.73 -2.67 23.17
N SER A 258 -38.08 -2.70 24.33
CA SER A 258 -37.63 -1.47 24.99
C SER A 258 -36.49 -0.82 24.21
N ARG A 259 -36.53 0.52 24.11
CA ARG A 259 -35.45 1.31 23.47
C ARG A 259 -34.10 1.11 24.14
N GLU A 260 -34.12 0.92 25.46
CA GLU A 260 -32.92 0.67 26.25
C GLU A 260 -32.29 -0.69 25.92
N PHE A 261 -33.10 -1.72 25.69
CA PHE A 261 -32.60 -3.02 25.20
C PHE A 261 -32.02 -2.89 23.80
N LEU A 262 -32.71 -2.22 22.87
CA LEU A 262 -32.19 -2.01 21.51
C LEU A 262 -30.86 -1.23 21.52
N ARG A 263 -30.70 -0.25 22.42
CA ARG A 263 -29.44 0.47 22.60
C ARG A 263 -28.33 -0.45 23.13
N PHE A 264 -28.63 -1.26 24.15
CA PHE A 264 -27.68 -2.25 24.66
C PHE A 264 -27.24 -3.23 23.55
N GLU A 265 -28.19 -3.74 22.77
CA GLU A 265 -27.92 -4.64 21.66
C GLU A 265 -27.02 -3.98 20.60
N ALA A 266 -27.34 -2.74 20.21
CA ALA A 266 -26.53 -1.95 19.27
C ALA A 266 -25.08 -1.78 19.76
N GLU A 267 -24.89 -1.39 21.03
CA GLU A 267 -23.56 -1.21 21.63
C GLU A 267 -22.74 -2.51 21.65
N LYS A 268 -23.38 -3.64 21.95
CA LYS A 268 -22.72 -4.96 21.99
C LYS A 268 -22.43 -5.52 20.61
N MET A 269 -23.16 -5.10 19.58
CA MET A 269 -22.95 -5.55 18.19
C MET A 269 -21.74 -4.91 17.51
N ILE A 270 -21.44 -3.64 17.79
CA ILE A 270 -20.31 -2.91 17.16
C ILE A 270 -18.98 -3.69 17.16
N PRO A 271 -18.50 -4.23 18.30
CA PRO A 271 -17.24 -4.99 18.33
C PRO A 271 -17.31 -6.32 17.57
N LEU A 272 -18.50 -6.85 17.28
CA LEU A 272 -18.69 -8.08 16.51
C LEU A 272 -18.70 -7.83 15.00
N ILE A 273 -19.10 -6.64 14.55
CA ILE A 273 -19.14 -6.25 13.13
C ILE A 273 -17.75 -5.79 12.63
N ARG A 274 -16.90 -5.22 13.50
CA ARG A 274 -15.51 -4.79 13.17
C ARG A 274 -15.41 -3.82 11.98
N ARG A 275 -16.35 -2.86 11.90
CA ARG A 275 -16.36 -1.82 10.85
C ARG A 275 -15.09 -0.95 10.82
N ASP A 276 -14.37 -0.90 11.93
CA ASP A 276 -13.09 -0.21 12.09
C ASP A 276 -11.95 -0.83 11.26
N LEU A 277 -12.09 -2.09 10.85
CA LEU A 277 -11.01 -2.84 10.20
C LEU A 277 -11.40 -3.44 8.84
N VAL A 278 -12.69 -3.69 8.61
CA VAL A 278 -13.17 -4.38 7.42
C VAL A 278 -14.47 -3.75 6.93
N ALA A 279 -14.62 -3.59 5.61
CA ALA A 279 -15.86 -3.13 4.99
C ALA A 279 -17.02 -4.09 5.29
N ILE A 280 -18.23 -3.54 5.48
CA ILE A 280 -19.42 -4.34 5.82
C ILE A 280 -19.76 -5.31 4.68
N GLY A 281 -20.10 -6.55 5.05
CA GLY A 281 -20.40 -7.61 4.10
C GLY A 281 -19.16 -8.34 3.54
N TYR A 282 -17.94 -7.91 3.86
CA TYR A 282 -16.73 -8.59 3.43
C TYR A 282 -16.63 -10.02 3.98
N MET A 283 -16.21 -10.93 3.11
CA MET A 283 -15.96 -12.33 3.43
C MET A 283 -14.59 -12.75 2.91
N ASN A 284 -13.87 -13.52 3.72
CA ASN A 284 -12.62 -14.13 3.31
C ASN A 284 -12.81 -15.62 3.00
N ALA A 285 -12.46 -16.05 1.79
CA ALA A 285 -12.59 -17.45 1.38
C ALA A 285 -11.70 -18.40 2.21
N GLY A 286 -10.52 -17.94 2.64
CA GLY A 286 -9.64 -18.70 3.53
C GLY A 286 -10.25 -18.89 4.92
N ARG A 287 -10.96 -17.88 5.44
CA ARG A 287 -11.69 -18.01 6.71
C ARG A 287 -12.85 -18.99 6.62
N TRP A 288 -13.64 -18.95 5.54
CA TRP A 288 -14.67 -19.96 5.29
C TRP A 288 -14.11 -21.38 5.18
N ARG A 289 -12.91 -21.53 4.60
CA ARG A 289 -12.19 -22.81 4.59
C ARG A 289 -11.79 -23.24 6.00
N HIS A 290 -11.25 -22.34 6.82
CA HIS A 290 -10.94 -22.63 8.22
C HIS A 290 -12.17 -23.04 9.04
N ILE A 291 -13.33 -22.43 8.81
CA ILE A 291 -14.61 -22.82 9.42
C ILE A 291 -14.98 -24.25 8.99
N ALA A 292 -14.87 -24.56 7.69
CA ALA A 292 -15.11 -25.91 7.17
C ALA A 292 -14.14 -26.96 7.76
N ASP A 293 -12.85 -26.62 7.86
CA ASP A 293 -11.82 -27.47 8.47
C ASP A 293 -12.12 -27.71 9.96
N THR A 294 -12.54 -26.67 10.69
CA THR A 294 -12.95 -26.80 12.10
C THR A 294 -14.14 -27.75 12.25
N TYR A 295 -15.15 -27.65 11.38
CA TYR A 295 -16.25 -28.62 11.37
C TYR A 295 -15.80 -30.03 10.96
N ALA A 296 -14.77 -30.15 10.13
CA ALA A 296 -14.22 -31.44 9.72
C ALA A 296 -13.42 -32.13 10.83
N GLU A 297 -12.58 -31.39 11.56
CA GLU A 297 -11.79 -31.86 12.72
C GLU A 297 -12.68 -32.55 13.77
N ILE A 298 -13.89 -32.02 13.99
CA ILE A 298 -14.85 -32.52 14.99
C ILE A 298 -15.90 -33.49 14.41
N GLY A 299 -15.73 -33.91 13.16
CA GLY A 299 -16.54 -34.92 12.47
C GLY A 299 -17.93 -34.45 11.99
N MET A 300 -18.18 -33.14 11.93
CA MET A 300 -19.45 -32.59 11.44
C MET A 300 -19.48 -32.42 9.91
N LEU A 301 -18.32 -32.36 9.26
CA LEU A 301 -18.15 -32.15 7.82
C LEU A 301 -17.03 -33.10 7.31
N PRO A 302 -17.03 -33.57 6.05
CA PRO A 302 -15.92 -34.42 5.57
C PRO A 302 -14.65 -33.59 5.35
N ALA A 303 -13.48 -34.21 5.56
CA ALA A 303 -12.19 -33.57 5.29
C ALA A 303 -12.08 -33.17 3.80
N GLY A 304 -11.61 -31.94 3.53
CA GLY A 304 -11.43 -31.43 2.17
C GLY A 304 -12.72 -31.08 1.42
N PHE A 305 -13.81 -30.76 2.13
CA PHE A 305 -15.07 -30.32 1.54
C PHE A 305 -14.89 -29.10 0.64
N GLN A 306 -15.39 -29.19 -0.60
CA GLN A 306 -15.25 -28.15 -1.61
C GLN A 306 -16.24 -27.01 -1.38
N LEU A 307 -15.76 -25.77 -1.50
CA LEU A 307 -16.57 -24.54 -1.34
C LEU A 307 -16.95 -23.88 -2.68
N ASP A 308 -16.79 -24.60 -3.80
CA ASP A 308 -17.11 -24.07 -5.12
C ASP A 308 -18.60 -23.71 -5.23
N GLY A 309 -18.87 -22.48 -5.67
CA GLY A 309 -20.23 -21.94 -5.78
C GLY A 309 -20.91 -21.64 -4.43
N PHE A 310 -20.27 -21.90 -3.28
CA PHE A 310 -20.83 -21.58 -1.96
C PHE A 310 -20.70 -20.10 -1.59
N LEU A 311 -19.62 -19.44 -2.02
CA LEU A 311 -19.39 -18.02 -1.78
C LEU A 311 -19.67 -17.22 -3.04
N HIS A 312 -20.47 -16.16 -2.93
CA HIS A 312 -20.60 -15.18 -3.99
C HIS A 312 -19.31 -14.37 -4.09
N GLN A 313 -18.51 -14.65 -5.11
CA GLN A 313 -17.33 -13.86 -5.42
C GLN A 313 -17.74 -12.71 -6.34
N LYS A 314 -17.43 -11.48 -5.93
CA LYS A 314 -17.43 -10.34 -6.83
C LYS A 314 -16.46 -10.69 -7.95
N SER A 315 -16.93 -10.87 -9.17
CA SER A 315 -16.09 -11.11 -10.34
C SER A 315 -15.25 -9.87 -10.59
N SER A 316 -14.13 -9.77 -9.88
CA SER A 316 -13.08 -8.76 -10.05
C SER A 316 -12.10 -9.20 -11.14
N GLU A 317 -12.65 -9.70 -12.25
CA GLU A 317 -11.97 -9.72 -13.53
C GLU A 317 -12.73 -8.73 -14.41
N HIS A 318 -12.22 -7.51 -14.50
CA HIS A 318 -12.50 -6.70 -15.67
C HIS A 318 -11.94 -7.47 -16.87
N ASP A 319 -12.83 -8.11 -17.61
CA ASP A 319 -12.54 -8.93 -18.78
C ASP A 319 -11.94 -8.07 -19.92
N LEU A 320 -10.61 -7.86 -19.86
CA LEU A 320 -9.80 -7.15 -20.87
C LEU A 320 -9.90 -7.77 -22.27
N SER A 321 -10.44 -9.00 -22.38
CA SER A 321 -10.65 -9.68 -23.66
C SER A 321 -11.64 -8.93 -24.57
N ARG A 322 -12.66 -8.28 -24.02
CA ARG A 322 -13.69 -7.55 -24.79
C ARG A 322 -13.16 -6.31 -25.50
N TYR A 323 -12.11 -5.68 -24.98
CA TYR A 323 -11.52 -4.47 -25.56
C TYR A 323 -10.47 -4.77 -26.64
N SER A 324 -9.90 -5.97 -26.65
CA SER A 324 -8.87 -6.39 -27.62
C SER A 324 -9.40 -6.49 -29.06
N ALA A 325 -10.65 -6.94 -29.24
CA ALA A 325 -11.28 -7.09 -30.56
C ALA A 325 -11.57 -5.74 -31.23
N TRP A 326 -11.98 -4.74 -30.45
CA TRP A 326 -12.25 -3.38 -30.94
C TRP A 326 -10.97 -2.66 -31.41
N LEU A 327 -9.86 -2.88 -30.70
CA LEU A 327 -8.57 -2.32 -31.08
C LEU A 327 -8.05 -2.90 -32.41
N ALA A 328 -8.23 -4.22 -32.63
CA ALA A 328 -7.85 -4.87 -33.87
C ALA A 328 -8.65 -4.37 -35.08
N ALA A 329 -9.96 -4.12 -34.91
CA ALA A 329 -10.82 -3.59 -35.98
C ALA A 329 -10.44 -2.15 -36.39
N ALA A 330 -10.06 -1.31 -35.42
CA ALA A 330 -9.64 0.07 -35.67
C ALA A 330 -8.33 0.14 -36.49
N LEU A 331 -7.37 -0.74 -36.20
CA LEU A 331 -6.09 -0.80 -36.93
C LEU A 331 -6.26 -1.24 -38.39
N LEU A 332 -7.20 -2.17 -38.67
CA LEU A 332 -7.46 -2.64 -40.03
C LEU A 332 -8.04 -1.51 -40.91
N ALA A 333 -8.98 -0.71 -40.38
CA ALA A 333 -9.61 0.38 -41.13
C ALA A 333 -8.61 1.46 -41.57
N LEU A 334 -7.61 1.77 -40.74
CA LEU A 334 -6.59 2.78 -41.03
C LEU A 334 -5.70 2.38 -42.22
N SER A 335 -5.42 1.08 -42.37
CA SER A 335 -4.57 0.55 -43.46
C SER A 335 -5.21 0.71 -44.84
N VAL A 336 -6.53 0.53 -44.96
CA VAL A 336 -7.26 0.58 -46.24
C VAL A 336 -7.34 2.02 -46.77
N ILE A 337 -7.50 3.01 -45.89
CA ILE A 337 -7.60 4.43 -46.27
C ILE A 337 -6.29 4.92 -46.91
N SER A 338 -5.15 4.48 -46.39
CA SER A 338 -3.83 4.89 -46.91
C SER A 338 -3.57 4.39 -48.34
N ALA A 339 -4.06 3.21 -48.71
CA ALA A 339 -3.83 2.64 -50.04
C ALA A 339 -4.56 3.41 -51.16
N ILE A 340 -5.76 3.95 -50.87
CA ILE A 340 -6.58 4.66 -51.86
C ILE A 340 -5.97 6.02 -52.26
N ALA A 341 -5.32 6.70 -51.31
CA ALA A 341 -4.72 8.02 -51.54
C ALA A 341 -3.57 7.97 -52.56
N LEU A 342 -2.78 6.90 -52.56
CA LEU A 342 -1.62 6.74 -53.44
C LEU A 342 -2.00 6.57 -54.92
N TYR A 343 -3.17 5.98 -55.22
CA TYR A 343 -3.60 5.70 -56.60
C TYR A 343 -3.99 6.96 -57.39
N VAL A 344 -4.61 7.95 -56.73
CA VAL A 344 -5.16 9.15 -57.39
C VAL A 344 -4.06 10.10 -57.89
N ALA A 345 -2.89 10.09 -57.24
CA ALA A 345 -1.79 11.00 -57.58
C ALA A 345 -1.21 10.77 -58.99
N GLY A 346 -1.30 9.55 -59.54
CA GLY A 346 -0.65 9.18 -60.81
C GLY A 346 -1.29 9.77 -62.09
N ILE A 347 -2.58 10.13 -62.07
CA ILE A 347 -3.33 10.45 -63.30
C ILE A 347 -3.13 11.90 -63.78
N ASN A 348 -2.82 12.85 -62.90
CA ASN A 348 -2.83 14.29 -63.20
C ASN A 348 -1.64 14.82 -64.04
N ALA A 349 -0.58 14.04 -64.23
CA ALA A 349 0.65 14.54 -64.85
C ALA A 349 0.62 14.55 -66.40
N ARG A 350 -0.26 13.80 -67.07
CA ARG A 350 -0.18 13.59 -68.54
C ARG A 350 -0.68 14.72 -69.44
N LEU A 351 -1.44 15.70 -68.94
CA LEU A 351 -2.31 16.52 -69.82
C LEU A 351 -1.75 17.84 -70.38
N ARG A 352 -0.53 18.30 -70.02
CA ARG A 352 -0.15 19.73 -70.16
C ARG A 352 0.70 20.16 -71.39
N ARG A 353 1.16 19.29 -72.30
CA ARG A 353 2.26 19.67 -73.24
C ARG A 353 1.88 20.22 -74.63
N SER A 354 0.60 20.38 -75.00
CA SER A 354 0.19 20.46 -76.42
C SER A 354 0.09 21.84 -77.10
N ARG A 355 0.45 23.00 -76.52
CA ARG A 355 -0.24 24.27 -76.90
C ARG A 355 0.49 25.53 -77.43
N GLU A 356 1.81 25.69 -77.49
CA GLU A 356 2.39 27.07 -77.62
C GLU A 356 3.12 27.48 -78.92
N ALA A 357 2.96 26.81 -80.06
CA ALA A 357 3.82 27.03 -81.22
C ALA A 357 3.69 28.28 -82.14
N LEU A 358 2.71 29.17 -81.98
CA LEU A 358 2.15 29.89 -83.15
C LEU A 358 2.32 31.42 -83.27
N ALA A 359 3.17 32.12 -82.52
CA ALA A 359 2.94 33.58 -82.38
C ALA A 359 4.18 34.51 -82.43
N LEU A 360 5.03 34.59 -83.48
CA LEU A 360 6.39 35.13 -83.24
C LEU A 360 7.15 36.21 -84.11
N ARG A 361 6.77 36.69 -85.33
CA ARG A 361 7.47 37.87 -86.00
C ARG A 361 6.70 39.18 -86.13
N SER A 362 5.40 39.13 -86.46
CA SER A 362 4.48 40.26 -86.20
C SER A 362 4.21 40.41 -84.72
N ASP A 363 4.48 39.34 -83.99
CA ASP A 363 4.86 39.43 -82.62
C ASP A 363 6.09 40.33 -82.55
N ASP A 364 7.35 40.02 -82.87
CA ASP A 364 8.52 40.84 -82.42
C ASP A 364 8.36 42.25 -81.79
N LEU A 365 7.78 43.27 -82.44
CA LEU A 365 7.48 44.56 -81.81
C LEU A 365 6.25 44.51 -80.91
N LEU A 366 5.19 43.85 -81.37
CA LEU A 366 4.16 43.31 -80.49
C LEU A 366 4.73 42.29 -79.52
N LEU A 367 5.85 41.60 -79.71
CA LEU A 367 6.47 40.59 -78.84
C LEU A 367 7.31 41.29 -77.81
N LYS A 368 8.04 42.33 -78.14
CA LYS A 368 8.79 43.11 -77.19
C LYS A 368 7.80 43.91 -76.35
N ASN A 369 6.75 44.49 -76.95
CA ASN A 369 5.64 45.06 -76.19
C ASN A 369 4.79 44.00 -75.47
N ARG A 370 4.58 42.80 -76.02
CA ARG A 370 3.75 41.73 -75.43
C ARG A 370 4.52 41.06 -74.33
N VAL A 371 5.80 40.72 -74.51
CA VAL A 371 6.74 40.29 -73.48
C VAL A 371 6.86 41.37 -72.41
N LEU A 372 7.10 42.65 -72.71
CA LEU A 372 7.14 43.68 -71.66
C LEU A 372 5.78 43.88 -70.96
N LYS A 373 4.66 43.84 -71.69
CA LYS A 373 3.31 43.85 -71.12
C LYS A 373 3.02 42.59 -70.30
N MET A 374 3.45 41.40 -70.75
CA MET A 374 3.29 40.08 -70.14
C MET A 374 4.10 39.99 -68.86
N LEU A 375 5.32 40.50 -68.90
CA LEU A 375 6.13 40.72 -67.72
C LEU A 375 5.30 41.62 -66.77
N ASN A 376 4.81 42.79 -67.19
CA ASN A 376 3.98 43.68 -66.36
C ASN A 376 2.59 43.16 -65.96
N SER A 377 2.04 42.14 -66.63
CA SER A 377 0.71 41.58 -66.40
C SER A 377 0.70 40.16 -65.81
N ARG A 378 1.81 39.71 -65.19
CA ARG A 378 2.00 38.42 -64.47
C ARG A 378 2.07 37.12 -65.32
N ALA A 379 2.48 37.14 -66.59
CA ALA A 379 2.62 35.92 -67.43
C ALA A 379 3.75 34.96 -66.95
N GLY A 380 3.70 33.67 -67.34
CA GLY A 380 4.65 32.62 -66.89
C GLY A 380 5.95 32.52 -67.71
N LEU A 381 7.07 32.12 -67.08
CA LEU A 381 8.41 32.17 -67.70
C LEU A 381 8.57 31.32 -68.97
N GLY A 382 8.06 30.09 -68.97
CA GLY A 382 8.15 29.20 -70.13
C GLY A 382 7.40 29.76 -71.34
N GLU A 383 6.22 30.34 -71.10
CA GLU A 383 5.39 30.99 -72.12
C GLU A 383 6.14 32.18 -72.73
N VAL A 384 6.87 32.96 -71.92
CA VAL A 384 7.71 34.07 -72.40
C VAL A 384 8.94 33.60 -73.18
N LEU A 385 9.64 32.54 -72.76
CA LEU A 385 10.84 32.04 -73.44
C LEU A 385 10.53 31.31 -74.76
N ASP A 386 9.47 30.51 -74.80
CA ASP A 386 8.97 29.90 -76.04
C ASP A 386 8.47 30.99 -77.00
N THR A 387 7.80 32.00 -76.44
CA THR A 387 7.45 33.27 -77.08
C THR A 387 8.66 34.23 -77.25
N LEU A 388 9.90 33.76 -77.17
CA LEU A 388 11.09 34.47 -77.68
C LEU A 388 11.81 33.60 -78.70
N ALA A 389 11.93 32.29 -78.43
CA ALA A 389 12.60 31.33 -79.29
C ALA A 389 11.95 31.21 -80.68
N ARG A 390 10.63 31.05 -80.75
CA ARG A 390 9.97 31.00 -82.06
C ARG A 390 9.94 32.37 -82.72
N GLY A 391 10.37 33.43 -82.00
CA GLY A 391 10.45 34.86 -82.34
C GLY A 391 11.32 35.03 -83.51
N VAL A 392 12.50 34.50 -83.25
CA VAL A 392 13.60 34.37 -84.16
C VAL A 392 13.37 33.32 -85.24
N GLU A 393 12.56 32.29 -85.02
CA GLU A 393 12.21 31.31 -86.07
C GLU A 393 11.11 31.83 -87.01
N THR A 394 10.14 32.58 -86.50
CA THR A 394 9.05 33.19 -87.29
C THR A 394 9.54 34.42 -88.02
N ARG A 395 10.41 35.22 -87.36
CA ARG A 395 11.79 35.33 -87.76
C ARG A 395 12.17 34.90 -89.16
N HIS A 396 13.23 34.16 -89.15
CA HIS A 396 13.92 33.66 -90.30
C HIS A 396 13.46 32.20 -90.41
N PRO A 397 12.55 31.86 -91.35
CA PRO A 397 11.93 30.53 -91.42
C PRO A 397 12.95 29.39 -91.63
N ASP A 398 14.13 29.76 -92.13
CA ASP A 398 15.25 28.88 -92.43
C ASP A 398 16.12 28.57 -91.19
N LEU A 399 15.89 29.27 -90.08
CA LEU A 399 16.59 29.08 -88.81
C LEU A 399 15.92 28.07 -87.91
N ARG A 400 16.74 27.46 -87.07
CA ARG A 400 16.33 26.65 -85.91
C ARG A 400 16.96 27.23 -84.67
N CYS A 401 16.21 27.34 -83.58
CA CYS A 401 16.66 27.98 -82.35
C CYS A 401 16.67 27.01 -81.18
N SER A 402 17.49 27.28 -80.15
CA SER A 402 17.41 26.67 -78.82
C SER A 402 17.84 27.64 -77.73
N ILE A 403 16.91 28.18 -76.96
CA ILE A 403 17.17 28.71 -75.62
C ILE A 403 17.38 27.52 -74.71
N LEU A 404 18.54 27.43 -74.11
CA LEU A 404 18.94 26.44 -73.14
C LEU A 404 18.99 27.18 -71.82
N LEU A 405 18.38 26.66 -70.77
CA LEU A 405 18.60 27.16 -69.42
C LEU A 405 19.74 26.36 -68.80
N ILE A 406 20.37 26.96 -67.82
CA ILE A 406 21.31 26.24 -66.99
C ILE A 406 20.56 25.82 -65.72
N ASP A 407 20.78 24.59 -65.28
CA ASP A 407 20.23 24.13 -64.00
C ASP A 407 20.75 25.00 -62.84
N GLU A 408 20.07 24.95 -61.70
CA GLU A 408 20.49 25.72 -60.51
C GLU A 408 21.93 25.39 -60.09
N ASP A 409 22.42 24.20 -60.45
CA ASP A 409 23.77 23.71 -60.16
C ASP A 409 24.85 24.18 -61.16
N GLY A 410 24.48 24.78 -62.31
CA GLY A 410 25.43 25.39 -63.24
C GLY A 410 26.17 24.44 -64.20
N ARG A 411 25.82 23.14 -64.23
CA ARG A 411 26.71 22.09 -64.76
C ARG A 411 26.24 21.46 -66.05
N HIS A 412 24.93 21.46 -66.26
CA HIS A 412 24.34 20.83 -67.41
C HIS A 412 23.40 21.79 -68.09
N ILE A 413 23.44 21.70 -69.41
CA ILE A 413 22.44 22.33 -70.23
C ILE A 413 21.11 21.64 -69.94
N ARG A 414 20.14 22.46 -69.56
CA ARG A 414 18.73 22.12 -69.52
C ARG A 414 18.07 22.79 -70.70
N HIS A 415 17.16 22.09 -71.32
CA HIS A 415 16.34 22.70 -72.34
C HIS A 415 15.46 23.84 -71.75
N GLY A 416 15.54 25.03 -72.35
CA GLY A 416 14.63 26.16 -72.09
C GLY A 416 13.49 26.20 -73.10
N ALA A 417 13.80 26.55 -74.35
CA ALA A 417 12.92 26.56 -75.52
C ALA A 417 13.71 26.36 -76.84
N ALA A 418 13.61 25.18 -77.47
CA ALA A 418 14.23 24.87 -78.78
C ALA A 418 13.18 24.38 -79.79
N PRO A 419 12.43 25.28 -80.44
CA PRO A 419 11.18 24.88 -81.07
C PRO A 419 11.30 23.99 -82.34
N SER A 420 12.48 23.83 -82.98
CA SER A 420 12.57 23.28 -84.37
C SER A 420 13.76 22.31 -84.84
N LEU A 421 14.70 21.73 -84.04
CA LEU A 421 15.92 20.87 -84.44
C LEU A 421 15.78 19.30 -84.51
N PRO A 422 16.73 18.48 -85.07
CA PRO A 422 16.68 17.00 -85.06
C PRO A 422 16.95 16.39 -83.67
N GLY A 423 16.12 15.45 -83.23
CA GLY A 423 16.19 14.92 -81.86
C GLY A 423 17.49 14.18 -81.52
N PHE A 424 18.00 13.32 -82.43
CA PHE A 424 19.28 12.65 -82.20
C PHE A 424 20.44 13.64 -81.95
N PHE A 425 20.23 14.89 -82.36
CA PHE A 425 21.11 16.03 -82.15
C PHE A 425 20.72 16.86 -80.89
N VAL A 426 19.43 17.09 -80.53
CA VAL A 426 18.98 17.72 -79.23
C VAL A 426 19.29 16.85 -78.01
N GLU A 427 19.26 15.54 -78.17
CA GLU A 427 19.68 14.59 -77.13
C GLU A 427 21.18 14.54 -77.01
N ALA A 428 21.85 14.64 -78.14
CA ALA A 428 23.24 14.95 -78.10
C ALA A 428 23.52 16.37 -77.54
N MET A 429 22.56 17.10 -76.94
CA MET A 429 22.72 18.41 -76.26
C MET A 429 22.09 18.53 -74.83
N GLU A 430 21.06 17.76 -74.45
CA GLU A 430 20.51 17.76 -73.07
C GLU A 430 21.44 16.98 -72.15
N GLY A 431 21.80 17.56 -71.01
CA GLY A 431 22.78 16.92 -70.14
C GLY A 431 24.18 16.87 -70.74
N LEU A 432 24.39 17.53 -71.88
CA LEU A 432 25.74 17.82 -72.33
C LEU A 432 26.45 18.54 -71.19
N ALA A 433 27.64 18.04 -70.88
CA ALA A 433 28.50 18.71 -69.94
C ALA A 433 28.79 20.11 -70.46
N ILE A 434 28.63 21.10 -69.58
CA ILE A 434 29.09 22.45 -69.86
C ILE A 434 30.60 22.43 -69.74
N GLY A 435 31.26 22.37 -70.89
CA GLY A 435 32.69 22.18 -70.97
C GLY A 435 33.24 22.51 -72.34
N GLU A 436 34.55 22.70 -72.37
CA GLU A 436 35.31 23.12 -73.54
C GLU A 436 35.25 22.10 -74.69
N GLY A 437 34.85 22.54 -75.87
CA GLY A 437 34.82 21.72 -77.08
C GLY A 437 33.68 20.70 -77.12
N VAL A 438 32.77 20.78 -76.16
CA VAL A 438 31.58 19.95 -76.10
C VAL A 438 30.44 20.67 -76.84
N ALA A 439 30.46 20.54 -78.17
CA ALA A 439 29.56 21.25 -79.08
C ALA A 439 29.56 22.79 -78.88
N CYS A 440 28.66 23.52 -79.55
CA CYS A 440 28.61 24.98 -79.47
C CYS A 440 28.04 25.48 -78.13
N CYS A 441 26.96 24.85 -77.64
CA CYS A 441 26.22 25.33 -76.49
C CYS A 441 26.93 25.04 -75.16
N GLY A 442 27.53 23.85 -75.00
CA GLY A 442 28.30 23.48 -73.82
C GLY A 442 29.51 24.40 -73.68
N THR A 443 30.19 24.66 -74.80
CA THR A 443 31.33 25.59 -74.84
C THR A 443 30.89 27.03 -74.59
N ALA A 444 29.80 27.51 -75.21
CA ALA A 444 29.30 28.88 -75.02
C ALA A 444 28.87 29.16 -73.57
N ALA A 445 28.20 28.18 -72.94
CA ALA A 445 27.83 28.26 -71.53
C ALA A 445 29.06 28.19 -70.61
N HIS A 446 30.07 27.41 -70.98
CA HIS A 446 31.31 27.28 -70.20
C HIS A 446 32.16 28.55 -70.25
N ARG A 447 32.29 29.15 -71.45
CA ARG A 447 33.12 30.33 -71.69
C ARG A 447 32.40 31.66 -71.43
N ASN A 448 31.07 31.64 -71.32
CA ASN A 448 30.22 32.83 -71.29
C ASN A 448 30.47 33.78 -72.48
N GLU A 449 30.76 33.22 -73.66
CA GLU A 449 30.93 33.96 -74.91
C GLU A 449 30.12 33.30 -76.02
N ARG A 450 29.85 34.05 -77.10
CA ARG A 450 29.21 33.48 -78.28
C ARG A 450 30.15 32.49 -78.95
N VAL A 451 29.66 31.28 -79.19
CA VAL A 451 30.38 30.29 -80.00
C VAL A 451 29.66 30.17 -81.34
N ILE A 452 30.34 30.47 -82.44
CA ILE A 452 29.83 30.29 -83.81
C ILE A 452 30.62 29.19 -84.49
N VAL A 453 29.90 28.20 -85.01
CA VAL A 453 30.41 27.17 -85.91
C VAL A 453 29.70 27.35 -87.23
N ASP A 454 30.42 27.81 -88.23
CA ASP A 454 29.95 28.09 -89.58
C ASP A 454 29.94 26.84 -90.48
N ASP A 455 30.80 25.84 -90.22
CA ASP A 455 30.79 24.52 -90.85
C ASP A 455 31.03 23.38 -89.85
N ILE A 456 30.00 22.58 -89.60
CA ILE A 456 30.06 21.48 -88.65
C ILE A 456 30.86 20.27 -89.18
N ALA A 457 30.85 19.98 -90.48
CA ALA A 457 31.53 18.81 -91.02
C ALA A 457 33.05 18.85 -90.80
N SER A 458 33.60 20.05 -90.60
CA SER A 458 35.01 20.32 -90.34
C SER A 458 35.30 20.79 -88.92
N HIS A 459 34.32 21.23 -88.13
CA HIS A 459 34.59 21.81 -86.81
C HIS A 459 35.05 20.78 -85.74
N PRO A 460 36.08 21.07 -84.92
CA PRO A 460 36.55 20.17 -83.86
C PRO A 460 35.53 19.92 -82.75
N PHE A 461 34.76 20.95 -82.36
CA PHE A 461 33.71 20.82 -81.33
C PHE A 461 32.61 19.86 -81.75
N TRP A 462 32.54 19.60 -83.05
CA TRP A 462 31.65 18.65 -83.65
C TRP A 462 32.36 17.38 -84.08
N ALA A 463 33.67 17.20 -83.97
CA ALA A 463 34.36 16.03 -84.52
C ALA A 463 33.73 14.66 -84.15
N PRO A 464 33.39 14.40 -82.88
CA PRO A 464 32.68 13.17 -82.48
C PRO A 464 31.23 13.15 -83.01
N PHE A 465 30.69 14.34 -83.17
CA PHE A 465 29.33 14.66 -83.57
C PHE A 465 29.25 15.05 -85.06
N ARG A 466 30.25 14.70 -85.89
CA ARG A 466 30.34 15.15 -87.29
C ARG A 466 29.53 14.24 -88.15
N GLU A 467 29.81 12.95 -88.06
CA GLU A 467 28.93 11.95 -88.62
C GLU A 467 27.51 12.13 -88.07
N LEU A 468 27.39 12.62 -86.83
CA LEU A 468 26.12 13.02 -86.21
C LEU A 468 25.47 14.22 -86.93
N ALA A 469 26.04 15.41 -86.89
CA ALA A 469 25.47 16.63 -87.48
C ALA A 469 25.38 16.62 -89.01
N ARG A 470 26.31 15.93 -89.68
CA ARG A 470 26.27 15.62 -91.12
C ARG A 470 25.03 14.81 -91.43
N ARG A 471 24.78 13.78 -90.65
CA ARG A 471 23.50 13.08 -90.72
C ARG A 471 22.34 13.98 -90.26
N ALA A 472 22.55 14.98 -89.39
CA ALA A 472 21.48 15.81 -88.79
C ALA A 472 20.99 16.90 -89.72
N GLY A 473 21.62 17.04 -90.88
CA GLY A 473 21.34 18.10 -91.82
C GLY A 473 21.59 19.46 -91.20
N ILE A 474 22.61 19.57 -90.33
CA ILE A 474 23.02 20.83 -89.72
C ILE A 474 24.44 21.11 -90.21
N GLY A 475 24.54 22.21 -90.94
CA GLY A 475 25.79 22.70 -91.50
C GLY A 475 26.45 23.73 -90.59
N ALA A 476 25.67 24.49 -89.80
CA ALA A 476 26.19 25.54 -88.93
C ALA A 476 25.41 25.64 -87.61
N CYS A 477 26.05 26.08 -86.54
CA CYS A 477 25.48 26.23 -85.19
C CYS A 477 26.17 27.35 -84.39
N TRP A 478 25.39 28.19 -83.73
CA TRP A 478 25.87 29.34 -82.98
C TRP A 478 25.14 29.42 -81.67
N SER A 479 25.82 29.71 -80.57
CA SER A 479 25.25 29.71 -79.21
C SER A 479 25.64 30.98 -78.49
N GLN A 480 24.64 31.77 -78.07
CA GLN A 480 24.79 33.02 -77.34
C GLN A 480 24.38 32.81 -75.88
N PRO A 481 25.31 32.83 -74.91
CA PRO A 481 24.93 32.79 -73.50
C PRO A 481 24.20 34.07 -73.09
N PHE A 482 23.29 33.94 -72.13
CA PHE A 482 22.74 35.05 -71.35
C PHE A 482 22.97 34.83 -69.86
N THR A 483 23.23 35.94 -69.18
CA THR A 483 23.50 35.96 -67.75
C THR A 483 22.37 36.64 -66.99
N ASN A 484 22.33 36.40 -65.67
CA ASN A 484 21.63 37.30 -64.76
C ASN A 484 22.45 38.58 -64.50
N ALA A 485 21.88 39.53 -63.76
CA ALA A 485 22.59 40.75 -63.32
C ALA A 485 23.87 40.48 -62.51
N GLY A 486 24.00 39.29 -61.91
CA GLY A 486 25.19 38.83 -61.19
C GLY A 486 26.29 38.23 -62.08
N GLY A 487 26.12 38.23 -63.40
CA GLY A 487 27.10 37.69 -64.35
C GLY A 487 27.12 36.15 -64.46
N GLN A 488 26.24 35.44 -63.74
CA GLN A 488 26.13 33.98 -63.85
C GLN A 488 25.29 33.64 -65.08
N VAL A 489 25.79 32.71 -65.91
CA VAL A 489 25.07 32.22 -67.08
C VAL A 489 23.81 31.49 -66.60
N THR A 490 22.65 31.99 -67.00
CA THR A 490 21.35 31.40 -66.67
C THR A 490 20.77 30.62 -67.85
N GLY A 491 21.38 30.77 -69.01
CA GLY A 491 21.06 30.01 -70.21
C GLY A 491 21.89 30.40 -71.43
N SER A 492 21.64 29.75 -72.56
CA SER A 492 22.25 30.01 -73.86
C SER A 492 21.21 29.92 -74.98
N PHE A 493 21.06 30.97 -75.79
CA PHE A 493 20.25 30.99 -76.99
C PHE A 493 21.10 30.60 -78.20
N ALA A 494 20.87 29.41 -78.74
CA ALA A 494 21.54 28.92 -79.92
C ALA A 494 20.67 28.97 -81.18
N ILE A 495 21.32 29.08 -82.34
CA ILE A 495 20.72 29.06 -83.67
C ILE A 495 21.50 28.10 -84.57
N TYR A 496 20.79 27.43 -85.48
CA TYR A 496 21.32 26.39 -86.34
C TYR A 496 20.79 26.56 -87.77
N HIS A 497 21.62 26.20 -88.73
CA HIS A 497 21.35 26.25 -90.17
C HIS A 497 21.69 24.92 -90.83
N ALA A 498 20.96 24.58 -91.89
CA ALA A 498 21.16 23.30 -92.57
C ALA A 498 22.41 23.26 -93.45
N MET A 499 22.79 24.41 -94.01
CA MET A 499 23.98 24.57 -94.84
C MET A 499 25.04 25.33 -94.04
N PRO A 500 26.33 25.12 -94.33
CA PRO A 500 27.40 25.94 -93.77
C PRO A 500 27.18 27.41 -94.07
N THR A 501 27.18 28.25 -93.05
CA THR A 501 26.90 29.67 -93.18
C THR A 501 27.41 30.44 -91.99
N THR A 502 27.79 31.69 -92.23
CA THR A 502 28.07 32.64 -91.15
C THR A 502 26.80 33.42 -90.80
N PRO A 503 26.60 33.71 -89.52
CA PRO A 503 25.44 34.48 -89.07
C PRO A 503 25.46 35.89 -89.65
N SER A 504 24.32 36.35 -90.19
CA SER A 504 24.17 37.73 -90.66
C SER A 504 24.13 38.70 -89.48
N ALA A 505 24.49 39.97 -89.71
CA ALA A 505 24.37 41.02 -88.71
C ALA A 505 22.93 41.15 -88.17
N ASP A 506 21.92 40.84 -89.00
CA ASP A 506 20.50 40.87 -88.62
C ASP A 506 20.10 39.71 -87.71
N GLU A 507 20.56 38.50 -87.98
CA GLU A 507 20.30 37.34 -87.11
C GLU A 507 21.11 37.41 -85.80
N ILE A 508 22.34 37.94 -85.84
CA ILE A 508 23.11 38.29 -84.63
C ILE A 508 22.34 39.31 -83.81
N ALA A 509 21.95 40.42 -84.44
CA ALA A 509 21.21 41.48 -83.77
C ALA A 509 19.84 40.99 -83.27
N ASP A 510 19.20 40.03 -83.94
CA ASP A 510 17.98 39.39 -83.44
C ASP A 510 18.29 38.55 -82.18
N ILE A 511 19.22 37.60 -82.23
CA ILE A 511 19.59 36.80 -81.04
C ILE A 511 19.99 37.70 -79.88
N GLU A 512 20.85 38.70 -80.09
CA GLU A 512 21.29 39.64 -79.03
C GLU A 512 20.09 40.36 -78.39
N ARG A 513 19.18 40.88 -79.21
CA ARG A 513 17.97 41.55 -78.74
C ARG A 513 17.05 40.62 -77.94
N TYR A 514 16.94 39.36 -78.32
CA TYR A 514 16.08 38.39 -77.63
C TYR A 514 16.74 37.75 -76.41
N VAL A 515 18.06 37.66 -76.38
CA VAL A 515 18.87 37.16 -75.26
C VAL A 515 18.75 38.10 -74.06
N GLU A 516 18.78 39.42 -74.28
CA GLU A 516 18.49 40.41 -73.22
C GLU A 516 17.09 40.24 -72.63
N LEU A 517 16.08 40.06 -73.49
CA LEU A 517 14.69 39.86 -73.07
C LEU A 517 14.49 38.52 -72.36
N ALA A 518 15.18 37.47 -72.79
CA ALA A 518 15.19 36.17 -72.14
C ALA A 518 15.81 36.25 -70.74
N GLY A 519 16.95 36.96 -70.60
CA GLY A 519 17.58 37.21 -69.30
C GLY A 519 16.65 37.95 -68.32
N LEU A 520 16.07 39.07 -68.77
CA LEU A 520 15.10 39.85 -67.98
C LEU A 520 13.86 39.05 -67.60
N ALA A 521 13.34 38.21 -68.51
CA ALA A 521 12.18 37.37 -68.24
C ALA A 521 12.48 36.31 -67.18
N VAL A 522 13.61 35.62 -67.30
CA VAL A 522 14.07 34.61 -66.34
C VAL A 522 14.25 35.22 -64.96
N GLU A 523 14.89 36.39 -64.88
CA GLU A 523 15.13 37.08 -63.62
C GLU A 523 13.81 37.55 -62.98
N ARG A 524 12.96 38.24 -63.74
CA ARG A 524 11.66 38.69 -63.25
C ARG A 524 10.80 37.53 -62.79
N ALA A 525 10.70 36.45 -63.56
CA ALA A 525 9.87 35.32 -63.17
C ALA A 525 10.41 34.60 -61.92
N ARG A 526 11.73 34.56 -61.73
CA ARG A 526 12.33 34.10 -60.46
C ARG A 526 11.95 35.04 -59.30
N THR A 527 12.01 36.36 -59.49
CA THR A 527 11.66 37.36 -58.47
C THR A 527 10.17 37.42 -58.15
N ASP A 528 9.29 37.42 -59.16
CA ASP A 528 7.84 37.39 -59.00
C ASP A 528 7.38 36.07 -58.39
N ALA A 529 7.99 34.94 -58.76
CA ALA A 529 7.72 33.67 -58.10
C ALA A 529 8.21 33.67 -56.65
N ALA A 530 9.35 34.32 -56.35
CA ALA A 530 9.84 34.46 -54.98
C ALA A 530 8.93 35.36 -54.13
N LEU A 531 8.50 36.51 -54.66
CA LEU A 531 7.62 37.45 -53.98
C LEU A 531 6.21 36.87 -53.79
N ARG A 532 5.61 36.25 -54.83
CA ARG A 532 4.32 35.55 -54.70
C ARG A 532 4.42 34.40 -53.71
N ARG A 533 5.49 33.59 -53.75
CA ARG A 533 5.74 32.55 -52.75
C ARG A 533 5.92 33.12 -51.35
N ALA A 534 6.46 34.33 -51.20
CA ALA A 534 6.61 34.98 -49.90
C ALA A 534 5.27 35.53 -49.40
N GLU A 535 4.52 36.27 -50.23
CA GLU A 535 3.19 36.81 -49.90
C GLU A 535 2.17 35.71 -49.64
N GLU A 536 2.09 34.69 -50.50
CA GLU A 536 1.24 33.51 -50.30
C GLU A 536 1.65 32.76 -49.03
N ARG A 537 2.96 32.64 -48.77
CA ARG A 537 3.45 32.03 -47.52
C ARG A 537 3.03 32.83 -46.30
N TYR A 538 3.18 34.15 -46.28
CA TYR A 538 2.76 34.98 -45.14
C TYR A 538 1.24 34.98 -44.95
N ARG A 539 0.47 35.04 -46.03
CA ARG A 539 -0.99 34.96 -45.98
C ARG A 539 -1.46 33.59 -45.52
N LEU A 540 -0.85 32.50 -46.00
CA LEU A 540 -1.12 31.15 -45.52
C LEU A 540 -0.76 31.00 -44.04
N ILE A 541 0.36 31.58 -43.58
CA ILE A 541 0.75 31.55 -42.16
C ILE A 541 -0.28 32.33 -41.31
N SER A 542 -0.72 33.51 -41.76
CA SER A 542 -1.71 34.32 -41.03
C SER A 542 -3.11 33.70 -41.03
N ASP A 543 -3.58 33.21 -42.18
CA ASP A 543 -4.94 32.66 -42.36
C ASP A 543 -5.10 31.26 -41.75
N ASN A 544 -4.01 30.48 -41.69
CA ASN A 544 -3.98 29.16 -41.04
C ASN A 544 -3.46 29.22 -39.59
N SER A 545 -3.19 30.41 -39.06
CA SER A 545 -2.96 30.56 -37.62
C SER A 545 -4.22 30.12 -36.86
N ASN A 546 -4.01 29.39 -35.76
CA ASN A 546 -5.09 29.08 -34.83
C ASN A 546 -5.48 30.31 -34.03
N ASP A 547 -4.51 31.18 -33.73
CA ASP A 547 -4.74 32.45 -33.06
C ASP A 547 -5.31 33.49 -34.04
N VAL A 548 -6.04 34.46 -33.50
CA VAL A 548 -6.61 35.58 -34.26
C VAL A 548 -5.60 36.72 -34.27
N ILE A 549 -5.17 37.12 -35.47
CA ILE A 549 -4.25 38.23 -35.68
C ILE A 549 -5.05 39.43 -36.16
N TRP A 550 -4.87 40.59 -35.54
CA TRP A 550 -5.61 41.80 -35.88
C TRP A 550 -4.73 43.05 -35.83
N LEU A 551 -5.14 44.07 -36.59
CA LEU A 551 -4.56 45.41 -36.57
C LEU A 551 -5.64 46.43 -36.24
N LEU A 552 -5.35 47.33 -35.32
CA LEU A 552 -6.18 48.49 -34.99
C LEU A 552 -5.47 49.79 -35.39
N ASP A 553 -6.22 50.72 -35.97
CA ASP A 553 -5.72 52.06 -36.29
C ASP A 553 -5.92 53.02 -35.10
N LEU A 554 -4.92 53.87 -34.83
CA LEU A 554 -5.00 54.95 -33.83
C LEU A 554 -5.27 56.30 -34.51
N PRO A 555 -6.06 57.20 -33.88
CA PRO A 555 -6.64 57.09 -32.54
C PRO A 555 -8.02 56.40 -32.49
N ASP A 556 -8.62 56.07 -33.63
CA ASP A 556 -10.04 55.70 -33.74
C ASP A 556 -10.37 54.27 -33.23
N LEU A 557 -9.36 53.45 -32.95
CA LEU A 557 -9.48 52.06 -32.46
C LEU A 557 -10.41 51.20 -33.34
N ARG A 558 -10.26 51.34 -34.65
CA ARG A 558 -10.97 50.55 -35.67
C ARG A 558 -10.08 49.46 -36.23
N PHE A 559 -10.64 48.29 -36.48
CA PHE A 559 -9.91 47.18 -37.10
C PHE A 559 -9.62 47.49 -38.56
N SER A 560 -8.35 47.61 -38.92
CA SER A 560 -7.88 47.68 -40.31
C SER A 560 -7.60 46.31 -40.90
N TYR A 561 -7.38 45.31 -40.05
CA TYR A 561 -7.26 43.91 -40.45
C TYR A 561 -7.67 42.99 -39.31
N ILE A 562 -8.28 41.85 -39.65
CA ILE A 562 -8.45 40.71 -38.75
C ILE A 562 -8.40 39.41 -39.55
N SER A 563 -7.67 38.42 -39.05
CA SER A 563 -7.52 37.14 -39.72
C SER A 563 -8.85 36.35 -39.73
N PRO A 564 -9.09 35.51 -40.75
CA PRO A 564 -10.29 34.67 -40.84
C PRO A 564 -10.49 33.70 -39.66
N SER A 565 -9.43 33.41 -38.89
CA SER A 565 -9.48 32.58 -37.68
C SER A 565 -10.45 33.09 -36.61
N VAL A 566 -10.84 34.38 -36.63
CA VAL A 566 -11.88 34.94 -35.75
C VAL A 566 -13.23 34.22 -35.88
N ARG A 567 -13.52 33.65 -37.06
CA ARG A 567 -14.74 32.85 -37.28
C ARG A 567 -14.73 31.56 -36.47
N ARG A 568 -13.57 30.91 -36.35
CA ARG A 568 -13.43 29.68 -35.53
C ARG A 568 -13.53 30.01 -34.05
N LEU A 569 -12.92 31.12 -33.62
CA LEU A 569 -12.89 31.52 -32.21
C LEU A 569 -14.23 32.07 -31.71
N ARG A 570 -14.89 32.94 -32.48
CA ARG A 570 -16.05 33.75 -32.01
C ARG A 570 -17.30 33.65 -32.89
N GLY A 571 -17.26 32.90 -33.99
CA GLY A 571 -18.39 32.75 -34.92
C GLY A 571 -18.64 33.95 -35.86
N TRP A 572 -17.95 35.07 -35.65
CA TRP A 572 -18.04 36.25 -36.51
C TRP A 572 -17.19 36.12 -37.76
N THR A 573 -17.63 36.68 -38.87
CA THR A 573 -16.75 36.86 -40.03
C THR A 573 -15.80 38.05 -39.81
N ALA A 574 -14.67 38.05 -40.51
CA ALA A 574 -13.72 39.17 -40.44
C ALA A 574 -14.40 40.51 -40.80
N GLU A 575 -15.25 40.52 -41.84
CA GLU A 575 -16.01 41.70 -42.28
C GLU A 575 -16.99 42.20 -41.20
N GLU A 576 -17.69 41.29 -40.52
CA GLU A 576 -18.63 41.64 -39.44
C GLU A 576 -17.91 42.27 -38.25
N ILE A 577 -16.74 41.74 -37.84
CA ILE A 577 -15.95 42.30 -36.74
C ILE A 577 -15.35 43.66 -37.11
N MET A 578 -14.87 43.82 -38.35
CA MET A 578 -14.31 45.10 -38.80
C MET A 578 -15.37 46.21 -38.91
N ALA A 579 -16.64 45.84 -39.07
CA ALA A 579 -17.76 46.80 -39.17
C ALA A 579 -18.22 47.37 -37.81
N GLN A 580 -17.84 46.74 -36.69
CA GLN A 580 -18.24 47.17 -35.33
C GLN A 580 -17.08 47.86 -34.58
N PRO A 581 -17.38 48.75 -33.61
CA PRO A 581 -16.34 49.35 -32.77
C PRO A 581 -15.70 48.32 -31.82
N LEU A 582 -14.45 48.56 -31.40
CA LEU A 582 -13.71 47.67 -30.49
C LEU A 582 -14.47 47.37 -29.19
N THR A 583 -15.20 48.35 -28.66
CA THR A 583 -16.00 48.20 -27.44
C THR A 583 -17.13 47.17 -27.56
N ALA A 584 -17.69 46.98 -28.76
CA ALA A 584 -18.69 45.93 -29.03
C ALA A 584 -18.04 44.54 -29.18
N ALA A 585 -16.72 44.49 -29.38
CA ALA A 585 -15.97 43.25 -29.52
C ALA A 585 -15.45 42.69 -28.18
N LEU A 586 -15.73 43.34 -27.04
CA LEU A 586 -15.28 43.00 -25.69
C LEU A 586 -16.46 43.00 -24.71
N THR A 587 -16.31 42.33 -23.55
CA THR A 587 -17.23 42.54 -22.42
C THR A 587 -17.00 43.93 -21.79
N PRO A 588 -17.97 44.50 -21.04
CA PRO A 588 -17.81 45.80 -20.39
C PRO A 588 -16.58 45.89 -19.48
N GLU A 589 -16.32 44.84 -18.70
CA GLU A 589 -15.17 44.76 -17.80
C GLU A 589 -13.83 44.68 -18.56
N SER A 590 -13.78 43.86 -19.62
CA SER A 590 -12.60 43.76 -20.48
C SER A 590 -12.33 45.04 -21.28
N ALA A 591 -13.39 45.75 -21.70
CA ALA A 591 -13.25 47.04 -22.38
C ALA A 591 -12.61 48.11 -21.46
N GLU A 592 -13.02 48.17 -20.19
CA GLU A 592 -12.43 49.08 -19.19
C GLU A 592 -10.97 48.71 -18.87
N GLN A 593 -10.65 47.42 -18.80
CA GLN A 593 -9.29 46.93 -18.62
C GLN A 593 -8.37 47.32 -19.79
N VAL A 594 -8.85 47.17 -21.02
CA VAL A 594 -8.13 47.55 -22.24
C VAL A 594 -7.89 49.06 -22.29
N ASP A 595 -8.90 49.88 -22.01
CA ASP A 595 -8.76 51.34 -22.02
C ASP A 595 -7.72 51.82 -20.99
N ARG A 596 -7.78 51.31 -19.75
CA ARG A 596 -6.77 51.62 -18.72
C ARG A 596 -5.36 51.16 -19.10
N ALA A 597 -5.24 50.01 -19.76
CA ALA A 597 -3.94 49.51 -20.22
C ALA A 597 -3.37 50.38 -21.36
N LEU A 598 -4.22 50.75 -22.32
CA LEU A 598 -3.84 51.58 -23.47
C LEU A 598 -3.41 52.99 -23.05
N GLN A 599 -4.16 53.65 -22.16
CA GLN A 599 -3.81 54.98 -21.65
C GLN A 599 -2.46 54.97 -20.90
N ARG A 600 -2.20 53.94 -20.09
CA ARG A 600 -0.91 53.75 -19.42
C ARG A 600 0.23 53.51 -20.40
N ALA A 601 0.00 52.70 -21.44
CA ALA A 601 1.00 52.42 -22.46
C ALA A 601 1.36 53.70 -23.25
N LEU A 602 0.37 54.44 -23.75
CA LEU A 602 0.57 55.67 -24.52
C LEU A 602 1.29 56.76 -23.71
N SER A 603 0.91 56.95 -22.44
CA SER A 603 1.58 57.91 -21.55
C SER A 603 3.03 57.53 -21.24
N SER A 604 3.31 56.23 -21.05
CA SER A 604 4.68 55.75 -20.80
C SER A 604 5.57 55.86 -22.05
N ILE A 605 5.02 55.60 -23.25
CA ILE A 605 5.73 55.81 -24.52
C ILE A 605 6.04 57.29 -24.73
N ALA A 606 5.08 58.19 -24.44
CA ALA A 606 5.29 59.63 -24.52
C ALA A 606 6.35 60.13 -23.52
N ALA A 607 6.51 59.44 -22.39
CA ALA A 607 7.56 59.70 -21.40
C ALA A 607 8.94 59.09 -21.77
N GLY A 608 9.07 58.48 -22.95
CA GLY A 608 10.34 57.96 -23.46
C GLY A 608 10.65 56.51 -23.07
N ASN A 609 9.68 55.74 -22.58
CA ASN A 609 9.86 54.31 -22.29
C ASN A 609 9.39 53.44 -23.49
N PRO A 610 10.31 52.86 -24.28
CA PRO A 610 9.95 52.06 -25.45
C PRO A 610 9.37 50.67 -25.10
N ASP A 611 9.59 50.15 -23.90
CA ASP A 611 9.11 48.80 -23.50
C ASP A 611 7.61 48.78 -23.20
N ALA A 612 7.01 49.94 -22.95
CA ALA A 612 5.57 50.09 -22.74
C ALA A 612 4.72 49.84 -24.01
N ARG A 613 5.36 49.50 -25.14
CA ARG A 613 4.68 49.11 -26.39
C ARG A 613 4.09 47.72 -26.34
N PHE A 614 4.57 46.84 -25.46
CA PHE A 614 4.13 45.46 -25.34
C PHE A 614 3.15 45.30 -24.19
N SER A 615 2.04 44.61 -24.43
CA SER A 615 1.08 44.26 -23.38
C SER A 615 0.56 42.85 -23.57
N THR A 616 0.35 42.13 -22.47
CA THR A 616 -0.34 40.85 -22.45
C THR A 616 -1.45 40.94 -21.43
N MET A 617 -2.65 40.51 -21.80
CA MET A 617 -3.84 40.58 -20.95
C MET A 617 -4.78 39.44 -21.24
N GLU A 618 -5.41 38.91 -20.20
CA GLU A 618 -6.54 37.99 -20.36
C GLU A 618 -7.83 38.82 -20.45
N LEU A 619 -8.62 38.57 -21.49
CA LEU A 619 -9.86 39.27 -21.79
C LEU A 619 -10.96 38.28 -22.12
N ASP A 620 -12.16 38.61 -21.67
CA ASP A 620 -13.37 37.88 -22.02
C ASP A 620 -14.04 38.55 -23.22
N GLN A 621 -14.31 37.76 -24.26
CA GLN A 621 -14.83 38.26 -25.54
C GLN A 621 -16.16 37.59 -25.88
N PRO A 622 -17.18 38.37 -26.32
CA PRO A 622 -18.47 37.81 -26.71
C PRO A 622 -18.40 37.11 -28.07
N CYS A 623 -19.00 35.93 -28.16
CA CYS A 623 -19.23 35.18 -29.39
C CYS A 623 -20.55 35.59 -30.06
N LYS A 624 -20.70 35.27 -31.35
CA LYS A 624 -21.90 35.58 -32.14
C LYS A 624 -23.16 34.88 -31.62
N ASP A 625 -23.01 33.74 -30.96
CA ASP A 625 -24.09 32.95 -30.36
C ASP A 625 -24.48 33.41 -28.94
N GLY A 626 -23.82 34.46 -28.41
CA GLY A 626 -24.05 34.99 -27.07
C GLY A 626 -23.21 34.33 -25.97
N SER A 627 -22.41 33.31 -26.27
CA SER A 627 -21.42 32.77 -25.33
C SER A 627 -20.23 33.73 -25.14
N ILE A 628 -19.45 33.52 -24.08
CA ILE A 628 -18.22 34.29 -23.80
C ILE A 628 -17.05 33.33 -23.89
N VAL A 629 -16.01 33.72 -24.63
CA VAL A 629 -14.75 32.99 -24.73
C VAL A 629 -13.66 33.72 -23.95
N ALA A 630 -12.90 32.98 -23.15
CA ALA A 630 -11.76 33.51 -22.42
C ALA A 630 -10.54 33.51 -23.34
N THR A 631 -9.92 34.69 -23.49
CA THR A 631 -8.82 34.87 -24.44
C THR A 631 -7.60 35.50 -23.79
N GLU A 632 -6.41 35.12 -24.26
CA GLU A 632 -5.17 35.82 -23.97
C GLU A 632 -4.82 36.70 -25.17
N VAL A 633 -4.64 37.99 -24.92
CA VAL A 633 -4.35 39.00 -25.95
C VAL A 633 -2.97 39.57 -25.71
N VAL A 634 -2.09 39.33 -26.68
CA VAL A 634 -0.75 39.94 -26.74
C VAL A 634 -0.80 41.05 -27.78
N SER A 635 -0.50 42.29 -27.38
CA SER A 635 -0.53 43.45 -28.27
C SER A 635 0.78 44.22 -28.28
N THR A 636 1.09 44.82 -29.43
CA THR A 636 2.26 45.66 -29.67
C THR A 636 1.84 46.93 -30.40
N ILE A 637 2.21 48.09 -29.85
CA ILE A 637 1.98 49.39 -30.48
C ILE A 637 3.07 49.68 -31.52
N LEU A 638 2.65 49.85 -32.78
CA LEU A 638 3.49 50.20 -33.92
C LEU A 638 3.60 51.73 -34.05
N LEU A 639 4.83 52.22 -34.23
CA LEU A 639 5.11 53.64 -34.41
C LEU A 639 5.37 53.98 -35.88
N ASP A 640 5.13 55.23 -36.25
CA ASP A 640 5.54 55.80 -37.53
C ASP A 640 7.01 56.26 -37.55
N ALA A 641 7.45 56.80 -38.69
CA ALA A 641 8.82 57.29 -38.88
C ALA A 641 9.17 58.51 -37.98
N ASP A 642 8.16 59.23 -37.48
CA ASP A 642 8.30 60.37 -36.57
C ASP A 642 8.21 59.95 -35.09
N GLY A 643 8.14 58.63 -34.81
CA GLY A 643 8.09 58.07 -33.47
C GLY A 643 6.72 58.17 -32.79
N ARG A 644 5.63 58.42 -33.55
CA ARG A 644 4.27 58.54 -33.01
C ARG A 644 3.51 57.22 -33.14
N PRO A 645 2.66 56.84 -32.16
CA PRO A 645 1.80 55.67 -32.25
C PRO A 645 0.83 55.74 -33.44
N ARG A 646 0.85 54.72 -34.30
CA ARG A 646 0.04 54.66 -35.52
C ARG A 646 -0.96 53.50 -35.53
N GLN A 647 -0.52 52.32 -35.13
CA GLN A 647 -1.32 51.10 -35.17
C GLN A 647 -1.03 50.21 -33.96
N ILE A 648 -1.95 49.29 -33.67
CA ILE A 648 -1.76 48.24 -32.67
C ILE A 648 -1.88 46.89 -33.37
N LEU A 649 -0.83 46.07 -33.31
CA LEU A 649 -0.86 44.68 -33.71
C LEU A 649 -1.24 43.83 -32.50
N GLY A 650 -2.25 42.98 -32.63
CA GLY A 650 -2.65 42.07 -31.58
C GLY A 650 -2.80 40.64 -32.06
N ILE A 651 -2.51 39.72 -31.15
CA ILE A 651 -2.73 38.29 -31.29
C ILE A 651 -3.64 37.86 -30.15
N THR A 652 -4.76 37.23 -30.47
CA THR A 652 -5.76 36.73 -29.53
C THR A 652 -5.80 35.21 -29.60
N ARG A 653 -5.55 34.56 -28.47
CA ARG A 653 -5.54 33.10 -28.30
C ARG A 653 -6.69 32.65 -27.41
N ASP A 654 -7.30 31.52 -27.72
CA ASP A 654 -8.26 30.87 -26.82
C ASP A 654 -7.52 30.21 -25.65
N ILE A 655 -7.94 30.52 -24.42
CA ILE A 655 -7.41 29.91 -23.19
C ILE A 655 -8.49 29.20 -22.38
N THR A 656 -9.66 28.93 -22.98
CA THR A 656 -10.81 28.30 -22.31
C THR A 656 -10.45 26.91 -21.79
N GLU A 657 -9.77 26.09 -22.59
CA GLU A 657 -9.31 24.75 -22.18
C GLU A 657 -8.22 24.82 -21.10
N ARG A 658 -7.27 25.76 -21.24
CA ARG A 658 -6.22 26.01 -20.23
C ARG A 658 -6.84 26.34 -18.87
N ARG A 659 -7.77 27.30 -18.81
CA ARG A 659 -8.48 27.69 -17.57
C ARG A 659 -9.29 26.54 -16.96
N ARG A 660 -9.94 25.71 -17.79
CA ARG A 660 -10.68 24.54 -17.31
C ARG A 660 -9.75 23.50 -16.70
N ASN A 661 -8.65 23.18 -17.37
CA ASN A 661 -7.67 22.20 -16.90
C ASN A 661 -6.98 22.67 -15.61
N GLU A 662 -6.65 23.96 -15.50
CA GLU A 662 -6.08 24.55 -14.28
C GLU A 662 -7.06 24.53 -13.09
N ALA A 663 -8.35 24.83 -13.33
CA ALA A 663 -9.39 24.72 -12.32
C ALA A 663 -9.62 23.28 -11.87
N GLU A 664 -9.61 22.32 -12.81
CA GLU A 664 -9.74 20.89 -12.52
C GLU A 664 -8.53 20.36 -11.73
N LEU A 665 -7.31 20.73 -12.13
CA LEU A 665 -6.08 20.36 -11.42
C LEU A 665 -6.04 20.92 -9.99
N THR A 666 -6.53 22.15 -9.79
CA THR A 666 -6.62 22.77 -8.46
C THR A 666 -7.59 21.98 -7.58
N ARG A 667 -8.77 21.63 -8.08
CA ARG A 667 -9.73 20.77 -7.36
C ARG A 667 -9.15 19.39 -7.03
N TYR A 668 -8.41 18.77 -7.96
CA TYR A 668 -7.75 17.49 -7.69
C TYR A 668 -6.68 17.62 -6.60
N ARG A 669 -5.89 18.71 -6.59
CA ARG A 669 -4.88 18.95 -5.54
C ARG A 669 -5.53 19.09 -4.16
N GLU A 670 -6.56 19.93 -4.05
CA GLU A 670 -7.29 20.13 -2.78
C GLU A 670 -7.90 18.81 -2.29
N HIS A 671 -8.50 18.02 -3.19
CA HIS A 671 -9.06 16.71 -2.85
C HIS A 671 -7.98 15.71 -2.39
N LEU A 672 -6.83 15.69 -3.06
CA LEU A 672 -5.70 14.83 -2.67
C LEU A 672 -5.11 15.23 -1.32
N GLU A 673 -4.94 16.53 -1.06
CA GLU A 673 -4.46 17.03 0.24
C GLU A 673 -5.42 16.65 1.36
N GLN A 674 -6.73 16.77 1.14
CA GLN A 674 -7.74 16.33 2.10
C GLN A 674 -7.66 14.82 2.36
N MET A 675 -7.54 14.00 1.31
CA MET A 675 -7.42 12.55 1.45
C MET A 675 -6.14 12.12 2.18
N VAL A 676 -5.01 12.81 1.94
CA VAL A 676 -3.75 12.58 2.66
C VAL A 676 -3.90 12.96 4.13
N ALA A 677 -4.55 14.07 4.45
CA ALA A 677 -4.81 14.48 5.83
C ALA A 677 -5.69 13.46 6.57
N GLU A 678 -6.78 13.01 5.95
CA GLU A 678 -7.67 11.97 6.49
C GLU A 678 -6.93 10.64 6.72
N ARG A 679 -6.13 10.18 5.74
CA ARG A 679 -5.34 8.96 5.90
C ARG A 679 -4.26 9.07 6.97
N THR A 680 -3.62 10.24 7.09
CA THR A 680 -2.59 10.47 8.10
C THR A 680 -3.20 10.43 9.50
N LEU A 681 -4.38 11.03 9.68
CA LEU A 681 -5.12 10.98 10.94
C LEU A 681 -5.58 9.55 11.27
N ALA A 682 -6.17 8.83 10.32
CA ALA A 682 -6.59 7.45 10.50
C ALA A 682 -5.41 6.53 10.87
N LEU A 683 -4.25 6.71 10.24
CA LEU A 683 -3.05 5.94 10.55
C LEU A 683 -2.51 6.25 11.96
N SER A 684 -2.55 7.51 12.39
CA SER A 684 -2.16 7.90 13.75
C SER A 684 -3.07 7.25 14.79
N VAL A 685 -4.39 7.31 14.59
CA VAL A 685 -5.37 6.70 15.51
C VAL A 685 -5.20 5.19 15.58
N ALA A 686 -4.99 4.52 14.45
CA ALA A 686 -4.73 3.08 14.42
C ALA A 686 -3.43 2.70 15.13
N LYS A 687 -2.37 3.52 14.98
CA LYS A 687 -1.10 3.34 15.68
C LYS A 687 -1.26 3.50 17.20
N ASP A 688 -1.94 4.56 17.64
CA ASP A 688 -2.17 4.82 19.07
C ASP A 688 -3.01 3.72 19.72
N ALA A 689 -4.01 3.19 19.00
CA ALA A 689 -4.81 2.04 19.45
C ALA A 689 -3.96 0.76 19.57
N ALA A 690 -3.08 0.48 18.60
CA ALA A 690 -2.20 -0.69 18.64
C ALA A 690 -1.18 -0.59 19.79
N GLU A 691 -0.60 0.59 20.01
CA GLU A 691 0.33 0.82 21.13
C GLU A 691 -0.37 0.71 22.48
N SER A 692 -1.58 1.25 22.61
CA SER A 692 -2.41 1.13 23.81
C SER A 692 -2.75 -0.33 24.12
N ALA A 693 -3.17 -1.11 23.12
CA ALA A 693 -3.45 -2.54 23.27
C ALA A 693 -2.21 -3.34 23.68
N SER A 694 -1.05 -3.03 23.10
CA SER A 694 0.22 -3.67 23.45
C SER A 694 0.67 -3.35 24.89
N ARG A 695 0.50 -2.09 25.31
CA ARG A 695 0.75 -1.66 26.71
C ARG A 695 -0.22 -2.35 27.67
N ALA A 696 -1.50 -2.41 27.35
CA ALA A 696 -2.51 -3.10 28.16
C ALA A 696 -2.20 -4.60 28.31
N LYS A 697 -1.80 -5.29 27.22
CA LYS A 697 -1.35 -6.70 27.25
C LYS A 697 -0.15 -6.87 28.18
N SER A 698 0.85 -5.98 28.07
CA SER A 698 2.05 -6.04 28.92
C SER A 698 1.73 -5.84 30.41
N THR A 699 0.89 -4.84 30.72
CA THR A 699 0.47 -4.54 32.10
C THR A 699 -0.36 -5.68 32.67
N PHE A 700 -1.30 -6.23 31.89
CA PHE A 700 -2.11 -7.38 32.30
C PHE A 700 -1.26 -8.59 32.66
N LEU A 701 -0.26 -8.94 31.83
CA LEU A 701 0.64 -10.06 32.11
C LEU A 701 1.53 -9.82 33.33
N ALA A 702 1.98 -8.57 33.54
CA ALA A 702 2.75 -8.20 34.73
C ALA A 702 1.92 -8.31 36.01
N THR A 703 0.66 -7.85 35.99
CA THR A 703 -0.27 -7.97 37.12
C THR A 703 -0.61 -9.44 37.39
N MET A 704 -0.97 -10.21 36.35
CA MET A 704 -1.30 -11.63 36.49
C MET A 704 -0.12 -12.46 37.03
N SER A 705 1.12 -12.10 36.67
CA SER A 705 2.30 -12.71 37.29
C SER A 705 2.31 -12.59 38.80
N HIS A 706 1.97 -11.42 39.32
CA HIS A 706 2.02 -11.14 40.74
C HIS A 706 0.86 -11.86 41.45
N GLU A 707 -0.34 -11.75 40.89
CA GLU A 707 -1.56 -12.39 41.39
C GLU A 707 -1.47 -13.93 41.43
N LEU A 708 -0.69 -14.54 40.52
CA LEU A 708 -0.46 -15.98 40.54
C LEU A 708 0.70 -16.41 41.46
N ARG A 709 1.72 -15.55 41.63
CA ARG A 709 2.90 -15.87 42.45
C ARG A 709 2.58 -15.86 43.94
N THR A 710 1.77 -14.92 44.41
CA THR A 710 1.38 -14.77 45.82
C THR A 710 0.70 -16.03 46.40
N PRO A 711 -0.39 -16.56 45.81
CA PRO A 711 -1.01 -17.78 46.34
C PRO A 711 -0.09 -19.01 46.23
N MET A 712 0.78 -19.06 45.23
CA MET A 712 1.73 -20.18 45.08
C MET A 712 2.80 -20.19 46.17
N ASN A 713 3.35 -19.02 46.50
CA ASN A 713 4.34 -18.90 47.58
C ASN A 713 3.73 -19.25 48.94
N ALA A 714 2.48 -18.85 49.17
CA ALA A 714 1.70 -19.25 50.34
C ALA A 714 1.52 -20.78 50.44
N ILE A 715 1.12 -21.44 49.34
CA ILE A 715 0.97 -22.90 49.29
C ILE A 715 2.31 -23.59 49.58
N MET A 716 3.40 -23.15 48.98
CA MET A 716 4.73 -23.74 49.23
C MET A 716 5.15 -23.57 50.68
N GLY A 717 5.07 -22.35 51.23
CA GLY A 717 5.48 -22.07 52.61
C GLY A 717 4.69 -22.88 53.64
N MET A 718 3.37 -22.97 53.48
CA MET A 718 2.51 -23.77 54.37
C MET A 718 2.78 -25.27 54.24
N THR A 719 3.10 -25.75 53.03
CA THR A 719 3.44 -27.16 52.80
C THR A 719 4.81 -27.50 53.39
N GLU A 720 5.79 -26.59 53.31
CA GLU A 720 7.12 -26.74 53.94
C GLU A 720 7.03 -26.73 55.48
N LEU A 721 6.19 -25.87 56.07
CA LEU A 721 5.88 -25.91 57.51
C LEU A 721 5.21 -27.21 57.93
N ALA A 722 4.21 -27.66 57.17
CA ALA A 722 3.55 -28.94 57.42
C ALA A 722 4.54 -30.11 57.31
N LEU A 723 5.49 -30.05 56.37
CA LEU A 723 6.52 -31.07 56.18
C LEU A 723 7.48 -31.13 57.37
N ARG A 724 7.87 -29.98 57.93
CA ARG A 724 8.71 -29.90 59.13
C ARG A 724 8.03 -30.49 60.37
N ARG A 725 6.70 -30.32 60.49
CA ARG A 725 5.90 -30.82 61.63
C ARG A 725 5.41 -32.27 61.44
N ALA A 726 5.54 -32.83 60.24
CA ALA A 726 5.05 -34.18 59.93
C ALA A 726 5.93 -35.26 60.60
N ALA A 727 5.31 -36.12 61.40
CA ALA A 727 5.97 -37.27 62.03
C ALA A 727 5.90 -38.55 61.18
N ASP A 728 4.92 -38.65 60.26
CA ASP A 728 4.66 -39.82 59.41
C ASP A 728 5.35 -39.70 58.04
N ASP A 729 6.01 -40.78 57.59
CA ASP A 729 6.76 -40.81 56.34
C ASP A 729 5.86 -40.71 55.11
N LYS A 730 4.64 -41.25 55.17
CA LYS A 730 3.66 -41.14 54.08
C LYS A 730 3.15 -39.71 53.93
N GLN A 731 2.90 -39.02 55.03
CA GLN A 731 2.54 -37.61 55.04
C GLN A 731 3.67 -36.73 54.50
N LYS A 732 4.94 -37.01 54.86
CA LYS A 732 6.10 -36.33 54.28
C LYS A 732 6.20 -36.52 52.76
N GLU A 733 5.97 -37.74 52.27
CA GLU A 733 6.00 -38.03 50.83
C GLU A 733 4.90 -37.25 50.08
N GLN A 734 3.69 -37.17 50.63
CA GLN A 734 2.59 -36.40 50.04
C GLN A 734 2.88 -34.89 50.00
N LEU A 735 3.43 -34.34 51.08
CA LEU A 735 3.80 -32.92 51.15
C LEU A 735 4.94 -32.60 50.18
N ASN A 736 5.94 -33.48 50.05
CA ASN A 736 6.99 -33.35 49.03
C ASN A 736 6.44 -33.35 47.60
N LYS A 737 5.41 -34.15 47.30
CA LYS A 737 4.72 -34.13 45.99
C LYS A 737 4.00 -32.81 45.74
N VAL A 738 3.36 -32.22 46.76
CA VAL A 738 2.70 -30.91 46.65
C VAL A 738 3.73 -29.80 46.41
N ILE A 739 4.85 -29.81 47.13
CA ILE A 739 5.97 -28.86 46.92
C ILE A 739 6.51 -29.01 45.48
N GLY A 740 6.73 -30.24 45.02
CA GLY A 740 7.21 -30.52 43.66
C GLY A 740 6.25 -29.99 42.58
N ALA A 741 4.95 -30.23 42.72
CA ALA A 741 3.93 -29.72 41.80
C ALA A 741 3.87 -28.18 41.80
N SER A 742 4.00 -27.58 42.99
CA SER A 742 3.94 -26.12 43.16
C SER A 742 5.14 -25.42 42.53
N ARG A 743 6.35 -25.96 42.71
CA ARG A 743 7.57 -25.48 42.05
C ARG A 743 7.49 -25.62 40.53
N HIS A 744 6.92 -26.73 40.03
CA HIS A 744 6.73 -26.92 38.59
C HIS A 744 5.77 -25.88 37.99
N LEU A 745 4.64 -25.61 38.64
CA LEU A 745 3.68 -24.60 38.18
C LEU A 745 4.29 -23.20 38.17
N LEU A 746 5.05 -22.84 39.21
CA LEU A 746 5.74 -21.56 39.28
C LEU A 746 6.77 -21.40 38.15
N ALA A 747 7.49 -22.47 37.82
CA ALA A 747 8.43 -22.48 36.70
C ALA A 747 7.72 -22.24 35.36
N VAL A 748 6.59 -22.92 35.10
CA VAL A 748 5.80 -22.73 33.87
C VAL A 748 5.27 -21.30 33.76
N ILE A 749 4.78 -20.73 34.87
CA ILE A 749 4.30 -19.34 34.90
C ILE A 749 5.44 -18.37 34.59
N ASN A 750 6.59 -18.54 35.25
CA ASN A 750 7.77 -17.71 34.99
C ASN A 750 8.26 -17.85 33.54
N ASP A 751 8.23 -19.05 32.95
CA ASP A 751 8.59 -19.29 31.56
C ASP A 751 7.68 -18.53 30.58
N ILE A 752 6.36 -18.55 30.79
CA ILE A 752 5.39 -17.81 29.96
C ILE A 752 5.62 -16.30 30.04
N LEU A 753 5.97 -15.81 31.23
CA LEU A 753 6.23 -14.39 31.47
C LEU A 753 7.56 -13.95 30.89
N ASP A 754 8.61 -14.76 31.02
CA ASP A 754 9.91 -14.51 30.41
C ASP A 754 9.75 -14.47 28.88
N LEU A 755 8.98 -15.40 28.27
CA LEU A 755 8.67 -15.36 26.83
C LEU A 755 7.97 -14.04 26.45
N SER A 756 6.93 -13.65 27.20
CA SER A 756 6.16 -12.43 26.93
C SER A 756 7.01 -11.16 27.06
N ARG A 757 7.97 -11.13 28.00
CA ARG A 757 8.89 -10.00 28.18
C ARG A 757 9.96 -9.94 27.08
N ILE A 758 10.42 -11.10 26.62
CA ILE A 758 11.37 -11.21 25.50
C ILE A 758 10.71 -10.75 24.19
N GLU A 759 9.47 -11.15 23.90
CA GLU A 759 8.72 -10.67 22.73
C GLU A 759 8.49 -9.16 22.73
N ALA A 760 8.43 -8.55 23.92
CA ALA A 760 8.28 -7.12 24.11
C ALA A 760 9.60 -6.33 24.16
N GLU A 761 10.75 -6.98 23.92
CA GLU A 761 12.11 -6.38 24.03
C GLU A 761 12.44 -5.76 25.40
N LYS A 762 11.78 -6.22 26.47
CA LYS A 762 11.90 -5.65 27.83
C LYS A 762 12.79 -6.44 28.77
N LEU A 763 13.31 -7.60 28.35
CA LEU A 763 14.15 -8.43 29.22
C LEU A 763 15.61 -7.95 29.18
N THR A 764 16.11 -7.46 30.31
CA THR A 764 17.50 -7.03 30.50
C THR A 764 18.27 -8.06 31.32
N LEU A 765 19.52 -8.35 30.95
CA LEU A 765 20.39 -9.24 31.71
C LEU A 765 21.00 -8.51 32.90
N ALA A 766 21.03 -9.16 34.06
CA ALA A 766 21.80 -8.65 35.19
C ALA A 766 23.31 -8.76 34.90
N SER A 767 24.09 -7.81 35.40
CA SER A 767 25.56 -7.86 35.32
C SER A 767 26.14 -7.87 36.74
N THR A 768 26.22 -9.05 37.34
CA THR A 768 26.78 -9.28 38.68
C THR A 768 28.09 -10.06 38.60
N ALA A 769 28.97 -9.88 39.59
CA ALA A 769 30.19 -10.68 39.68
C ALA A 769 29.87 -12.04 40.30
N PHE A 770 30.32 -13.13 39.68
CA PHE A 770 30.08 -14.50 40.15
C PHE A 770 31.23 -15.45 39.78
N ARG A 771 31.27 -16.62 40.41
CA ARG A 771 32.18 -17.72 40.04
C ARG A 771 31.40 -18.83 39.35
N LEU A 772 31.93 -19.31 38.23
CA LEU A 772 31.25 -20.33 37.43
C LEU A 772 31.12 -21.67 38.18
N GLY A 773 32.08 -21.99 39.05
CA GLY A 773 32.02 -23.17 39.91
C GLY A 773 30.76 -23.22 40.76
N GLY A 774 30.38 -22.10 41.39
CA GLY A 774 29.18 -22.04 42.24
C GLY A 774 27.88 -22.27 41.46
N VAL A 775 27.76 -21.72 40.25
CA VAL A 775 26.60 -21.95 39.38
C VAL A 775 26.49 -23.43 39.01
N LEU A 776 27.60 -24.06 38.61
CA LEU A 776 27.62 -25.48 38.26
C LEU A 776 27.37 -26.39 39.45
N GLU A 777 27.83 -26.02 40.64
CA GLU A 777 27.60 -26.77 41.88
C GLU A 777 26.12 -26.74 42.29
N ASN A 778 25.46 -25.59 42.16
CA ASN A 778 24.01 -25.47 42.36
C ASN A 778 23.23 -26.33 41.36
N VAL A 779 23.59 -26.27 40.07
CA VAL A 779 22.97 -27.13 39.03
C VAL A 779 23.20 -28.62 39.36
N ARG A 780 24.42 -28.99 39.75
CA ARG A 780 24.78 -30.37 40.13
C ARG A 780 24.00 -30.85 41.35
N SER A 781 23.81 -30.00 42.35
CA SER A 781 23.04 -30.34 43.56
C SER A 781 21.57 -30.65 43.20
N LEU A 782 20.94 -29.77 42.42
CA LEU A 782 19.54 -29.90 42.02
C LEU A 782 19.30 -31.10 41.10
N VAL A 783 20.15 -31.29 40.08
CA VAL A 783 20.00 -32.37 39.10
C VAL A 783 20.52 -33.70 39.64
N GLY A 784 21.48 -33.67 40.57
CA GLY A 784 22.08 -34.85 41.16
C GLY A 784 21.08 -35.73 41.90
N HIS A 785 20.11 -35.13 42.58
CA HIS A 785 19.02 -35.89 43.22
C HIS A 785 18.18 -36.65 42.19
N LEU A 786 17.76 -35.97 41.10
CA LEU A 786 16.98 -36.56 40.01
C LEU A 786 17.74 -37.66 39.27
N ALA A 787 19.05 -37.47 39.08
CA ALA A 787 19.92 -38.47 38.45
C ALA A 787 20.10 -39.69 39.36
N ALA A 788 20.28 -39.50 40.67
CA ALA A 788 20.43 -40.57 41.65
C ALA A 788 19.17 -41.43 41.78
N GLU A 789 17.97 -40.83 41.75
CA GLU A 789 16.69 -41.57 41.73
C GLU A 789 16.58 -42.53 40.54
N LYS A 790 17.17 -42.16 39.39
CA LYS A 790 17.22 -42.99 38.18
C LYS A 790 18.48 -43.88 38.09
N GLY A 791 19.41 -43.78 39.03
CA GLY A 791 20.69 -44.49 38.98
C GLY A 791 21.63 -44.04 37.85
N LEU A 792 21.52 -42.79 37.40
CA LEU A 792 22.38 -42.20 36.36
C LEU A 792 23.67 -41.60 36.97
N ALA A 793 24.79 -41.74 36.28
CA ALA A 793 26.02 -41.04 36.65
C ALA A 793 25.96 -39.57 36.20
N LEU A 794 26.30 -38.63 37.08
CA LEU A 794 26.38 -37.19 36.77
C LEU A 794 27.83 -36.69 36.96
N SER A 795 28.44 -36.15 35.90
CA SER A 795 29.80 -35.60 35.94
C SER A 795 29.85 -34.16 35.45
N CYS A 796 30.68 -33.33 36.07
CA CYS A 796 30.96 -31.96 35.63
C CYS A 796 32.44 -31.78 35.31
N GLU A 797 32.74 -31.35 34.08
CA GLU A 797 34.08 -31.02 33.60
C GLU A 797 34.23 -29.50 33.50
N LEU A 798 34.94 -28.90 34.45
CA LEU A 798 35.31 -27.48 34.45
C LEU A 798 36.83 -27.33 34.43
N PRO A 799 37.43 -26.61 33.46
CA PRO A 799 38.86 -26.31 33.47
C PRO A 799 39.26 -25.51 34.72
N GLN A 800 40.32 -25.94 35.42
CA GLN A 800 40.80 -25.33 36.67
C GLN A 800 41.07 -23.81 36.57
N ARG A 801 41.46 -23.31 35.39
CA ARG A 801 41.64 -21.86 35.15
C ARG A 801 40.32 -21.08 35.24
N LEU A 802 39.21 -21.67 34.83
CA LEU A 802 37.88 -21.04 34.86
C LEU A 802 37.23 -21.17 36.24
N GLU A 803 37.55 -22.22 36.98
CA GLU A 803 37.05 -22.46 38.35
C GLU A 803 37.47 -21.34 39.32
N MET A 804 38.68 -20.81 39.16
CA MET A 804 39.22 -19.71 39.97
C MET A 804 38.92 -18.32 39.40
N SER A 805 38.30 -18.22 38.22
CA SER A 805 38.02 -16.94 37.57
C SER A 805 36.72 -16.31 38.06
N VAL A 806 36.76 -15.03 38.43
CA VAL A 806 35.56 -14.22 38.65
C VAL A 806 35.07 -13.70 37.31
N LEU A 807 33.79 -13.92 37.01
CA LEU A 807 33.12 -13.49 35.79
C LEU A 807 32.04 -12.46 36.13
N ARG A 808 31.67 -11.63 35.16
CA ARG A 808 30.55 -10.70 35.24
C ARG A 808 29.49 -11.06 34.21
N GLY A 809 28.24 -11.15 34.65
CA GLY A 809 27.08 -11.53 33.83
C GLY A 809 25.88 -11.89 34.71
N ASP A 810 24.94 -12.66 34.16
CA ASP A 810 23.72 -13.07 34.84
C ASP A 810 23.80 -14.56 35.25
N PRO A 811 24.16 -14.89 36.50
CA PRO A 811 24.32 -16.28 36.94
C PRO A 811 22.99 -17.03 36.99
N ASP A 812 21.87 -16.35 37.23
CA ASP A 812 20.55 -16.98 37.35
C ASP A 812 20.05 -17.42 35.98
N ARG A 813 20.16 -16.55 34.97
CA ARG A 813 19.80 -16.90 33.59
C ARG A 813 20.74 -17.94 32.99
N LEU A 814 22.03 -17.89 33.34
CA LEU A 814 22.98 -18.95 32.99
C LEU A 814 22.58 -20.29 33.59
N GLY A 815 22.25 -20.30 34.89
CA GLY A 815 21.76 -21.45 35.62
C GLY A 815 20.46 -22.00 35.06
N GLN A 816 19.53 -21.12 34.64
CA GLN A 816 18.25 -21.50 34.04
C GLN A 816 18.45 -22.28 32.73
N ILE A 817 19.34 -21.82 31.84
CA ILE A 817 19.67 -22.56 30.61
C ILE A 817 20.25 -23.94 30.98
N LEU A 818 21.20 -23.99 31.90
CA LEU A 818 21.84 -25.25 32.33
C LEU A 818 20.86 -26.23 32.96
N LEU A 819 19.98 -25.76 33.86
CA LEU A 819 18.94 -26.58 34.48
C LEU A 819 17.95 -27.13 33.45
N ASN A 820 17.53 -26.31 32.48
CA ASN A 820 16.64 -26.75 31.40
C ASN A 820 17.28 -27.85 30.55
N LEU A 821 18.54 -27.70 30.18
CA LEU A 821 19.25 -28.71 29.39
C LEU A 821 19.53 -29.97 30.20
N CYS A 822 19.96 -29.85 31.46
CA CYS A 822 20.29 -30.99 32.32
C CYS A 822 19.06 -31.79 32.77
N SER A 823 17.96 -31.11 33.11
CA SER A 823 16.71 -31.79 33.45
C SER A 823 16.15 -32.56 32.24
N ASN A 824 16.25 -32.02 31.03
CA ASN A 824 15.91 -32.74 29.81
C ASN A 824 16.83 -33.96 29.60
N ALA A 825 18.14 -33.81 29.79
CA ALA A 825 19.08 -34.92 29.70
C ALA A 825 18.73 -36.08 30.66
N VAL A 826 18.46 -35.78 31.94
CA VAL A 826 18.02 -36.78 32.93
C VAL A 826 16.65 -37.36 32.59
N LYS A 827 15.73 -36.54 32.08
CA LYS A 827 14.39 -36.97 31.68
C LYS A 827 14.41 -38.01 30.57
N PHE A 828 15.24 -37.81 29.54
CA PHE A 828 15.31 -38.63 28.34
C PHE A 828 16.38 -39.74 28.37
N THR A 829 17.09 -39.88 29.49
CA THR A 829 18.03 -40.98 29.75
C THR A 829 17.43 -41.94 30.77
N GLU A 830 17.32 -43.22 30.41
CA GLU A 830 16.87 -44.28 31.33
C GLU A 830 18.05 -44.93 32.06
N HIS A 831 19.15 -45.21 31.34
CA HIS A 831 20.39 -45.78 31.90
C HIS A 831 21.62 -45.10 31.27
N GLY A 832 22.70 -44.95 32.03
CA GLY A 832 23.97 -44.39 31.56
C GLY A 832 24.39 -43.13 32.30
N GLU A 833 24.85 -42.11 31.58
CA GLU A 833 25.45 -40.91 32.17
C GLU A 833 24.93 -39.61 31.56
N VAL A 834 24.97 -38.55 32.37
CA VAL A 834 24.78 -37.16 31.97
C VAL A 834 26.04 -36.39 32.34
N ALA A 835 26.63 -35.68 31.39
CA ALA A 835 27.87 -34.93 31.59
C ALA A 835 27.70 -33.46 31.21
N ILE A 836 28.14 -32.57 32.10
CA ILE A 836 28.21 -31.13 31.85
C ILE A 836 29.67 -30.78 31.58
N ARG A 837 29.94 -30.12 30.45
CA ARG A 837 31.30 -29.73 30.05
C ARG A 837 31.36 -28.26 29.71
N VAL A 838 32.37 -27.57 30.23
CA VAL A 838 32.61 -26.15 29.91
C VAL A 838 33.91 -25.99 29.14
N LEU A 839 33.83 -25.33 27.99
CA LEU A 839 34.94 -25.07 27.08
C LEU A 839 35.10 -23.56 26.88
N GLN A 840 36.34 -23.07 26.88
CA GLN A 840 36.62 -21.70 26.45
C GLN A 840 36.75 -21.67 24.93
N VAL A 841 35.90 -20.90 24.24
CA VAL A 841 35.90 -20.79 22.76
C VAL A 841 36.72 -19.59 22.30
N ALA A 842 36.59 -18.46 22.99
CA ALA A 842 37.33 -17.25 22.69
C ALA A 842 37.62 -16.46 23.97
N ALA A 843 38.68 -15.66 23.94
CA ALA A 843 39.06 -14.77 25.03
C ALA A 843 39.61 -13.45 24.48
N THR A 844 39.10 -12.35 25.02
CA THR A 844 39.66 -11.01 24.86
C THR A 844 40.19 -10.52 26.23
N PRO A 845 40.86 -9.35 26.29
CA PRO A 845 41.31 -8.79 27.56
C PRO A 845 40.16 -8.53 28.56
N SER A 846 38.96 -8.24 28.07
CA SER A 846 37.79 -7.89 28.91
C SER A 846 36.70 -8.96 28.94
N HIS A 847 36.61 -9.85 27.95
CA HIS A 847 35.53 -10.84 27.82
C HIS A 847 36.05 -12.27 27.60
N LEU A 848 35.22 -13.24 27.97
CA LEU A 848 35.39 -14.67 27.76
C LEU A 848 34.13 -15.21 27.10
N THR A 849 34.28 -15.86 25.95
CA THR A 849 33.19 -16.62 25.35
C THR A 849 33.34 -18.08 25.75
N LEU A 850 32.41 -18.55 26.56
CA LEU A 850 32.37 -19.92 27.06
C LEU A 850 31.30 -20.71 26.32
N ARG A 851 31.57 -21.99 26.08
CA ARG A 851 30.64 -22.97 25.55
C ARG A 851 30.34 -24.00 26.61
N PHE A 852 29.06 -24.17 26.87
CA PHE A 852 28.52 -25.16 27.79
C PHE A 852 27.93 -26.29 26.96
N GLU A 853 28.31 -27.52 27.26
CA GLU A 853 27.76 -28.72 26.63
C GLU A 853 27.13 -29.60 27.70
N VAL A 854 25.89 -30.03 27.46
CA VAL A 854 25.18 -31.03 28.27
C VAL A 854 24.99 -32.25 27.39
N ARG A 855 25.70 -33.33 27.73
CA ARG A 855 25.69 -34.60 27.02
C ARG A 855 24.90 -35.63 27.81
N ASP A 856 24.06 -36.38 27.11
CA ASP A 856 23.32 -37.51 27.63
C ASP A 856 23.54 -38.75 26.77
N THR A 857 23.34 -39.93 27.35
CA THR A 857 23.35 -41.23 26.64
C THR A 857 21.95 -41.78 26.41
N GLY A 858 20.95 -40.89 26.29
CA GLY A 858 19.55 -41.23 26.18
C GLY A 858 19.10 -41.65 24.76
N ILE A 859 17.80 -41.49 24.49
CA ILE A 859 17.15 -41.98 23.26
C ILE A 859 17.65 -41.30 21.97
N GLY A 860 18.30 -40.15 22.06
CA GLY A 860 18.68 -39.33 20.91
C GLY A 860 17.47 -38.76 20.14
N ILE A 861 17.74 -37.93 19.12
CA ILE A 861 16.73 -37.16 18.39
C ILE A 861 16.96 -37.27 16.89
N ALA A 862 15.89 -37.52 16.13
CA ALA A 862 15.96 -37.62 14.67
C ALA A 862 16.29 -36.26 14.02
N ALA A 863 16.99 -36.29 12.88
CA ALA A 863 17.46 -35.08 12.20
C ALA A 863 16.32 -34.12 11.78
N ALA A 864 15.13 -34.65 11.47
CA ALA A 864 13.95 -33.85 11.12
C ALA A 864 13.44 -33.03 12.31
N ASP A 865 13.49 -33.59 13.52
CA ASP A 865 12.99 -32.93 14.73
C ASP A 865 13.97 -31.90 15.29
N GLN A 866 15.28 -32.11 15.08
CA GLN A 866 16.34 -31.21 15.59
C GLN A 866 16.17 -29.75 15.16
N GLN A 867 15.62 -29.49 13.96
CA GLN A 867 15.40 -28.12 13.46
C GLN A 867 14.25 -27.39 14.17
N ARG A 868 13.32 -28.15 14.76
CA ARG A 868 12.05 -27.66 15.35
C ARG A 868 12.10 -27.55 16.87
N LEU A 869 13.06 -28.21 17.52
CA LEU A 869 13.19 -28.25 19.00
C LEU A 869 13.24 -26.88 19.70
N PHE A 870 13.71 -25.84 19.02
CA PHE A 870 13.87 -24.51 19.61
C PHE A 870 12.72 -23.54 19.28
N SER A 871 11.66 -24.02 18.61
CA SER A 871 10.42 -23.25 18.40
C SER A 871 9.57 -23.31 19.67
N ALA A 872 8.81 -22.24 19.94
CA ALA A 872 7.87 -22.22 21.06
C ALA A 872 6.75 -23.24 20.85
N PHE A 873 6.39 -23.97 21.91
CA PHE A 873 5.28 -24.95 21.96
C PHE A 873 5.44 -26.20 21.09
N GLU A 874 6.62 -26.44 20.50
CA GLU A 874 6.88 -27.67 19.73
C GLU A 874 7.42 -28.79 20.64
N GLN A 875 6.89 -30.01 20.48
CA GLN A 875 7.36 -31.24 21.13
C GLN A 875 7.62 -32.31 20.06
N ALA A 876 8.69 -33.10 20.23
CA ALA A 876 8.98 -34.23 19.34
C ALA A 876 7.96 -35.36 19.57
N ASP A 877 7.28 -35.80 18.50
CA ASP A 877 6.28 -36.88 18.37
C ASP A 877 5.28 -37.14 19.53
N GLY A 878 3.98 -37.19 19.19
CA GLY A 878 2.86 -37.33 20.13
C GLY A 878 2.83 -38.61 21.00
N SER A 879 3.70 -39.59 20.76
CA SER A 879 3.86 -40.79 21.60
C SER A 879 4.69 -40.53 22.88
N PHE A 880 5.63 -39.57 22.86
CA PHE A 880 6.49 -39.24 24.00
C PHE A 880 5.86 -38.18 24.93
N ALA A 881 4.99 -37.32 24.37
CA ALA A 881 4.23 -36.31 25.13
C ALA A 881 3.37 -36.93 26.25
N ARG A 882 2.80 -38.12 26.02
CA ARG A 882 2.00 -38.86 27.00
C ARG A 882 2.81 -39.51 28.14
N LYS A 883 4.09 -39.82 27.91
CA LYS A 883 4.92 -40.53 28.90
C LYS A 883 5.70 -39.57 29.81
N TYR A 884 6.02 -38.35 29.35
CA TYR A 884 6.96 -37.49 30.09
C TYR A 884 6.57 -36.01 30.28
N GLY A 885 5.46 -35.47 29.72
CA GLY A 885 4.87 -34.15 30.05
C GLY A 885 5.81 -32.90 30.07
N GLY A 886 5.54 -31.87 29.27
CA GLY A 886 6.31 -30.60 29.33
C GLY A 886 5.57 -29.43 28.69
N SER A 887 6.03 -28.19 28.92
CA SER A 887 5.42 -26.97 28.36
C SER A 887 5.84 -26.68 26.91
N GLY A 888 6.93 -27.28 26.43
CA GLY A 888 7.53 -26.96 25.12
C GLY A 888 8.16 -25.57 25.04
N LEU A 889 8.32 -24.87 26.17
CA LEU A 889 8.85 -23.50 26.23
C LEU A 889 10.33 -23.42 26.58
N GLY A 890 10.85 -24.37 27.38
CA GLY A 890 12.19 -24.27 27.97
C GLY A 890 13.35 -24.15 26.96
N LEU A 891 13.30 -24.87 25.83
CA LEU A 891 14.33 -24.77 24.79
C LEU A 891 14.24 -23.46 23.99
N ALA A 892 13.02 -22.97 23.73
CA ALA A 892 12.80 -21.68 23.07
C ALA A 892 13.31 -20.50 23.94
N ILE A 893 13.06 -20.55 25.25
CA ILE A 893 13.59 -19.57 26.22
C ILE A 893 15.12 -19.65 26.27
N SER A 894 15.68 -20.87 26.34
CA SER A 894 17.13 -21.09 26.36
C SER A 894 17.82 -20.49 25.12
N LYS A 895 17.19 -20.60 23.94
CA LYS A 895 17.68 -19.98 22.70
C LYS A 895 17.71 -18.46 22.78
N ARG A 896 16.66 -17.85 23.33
CA ARG A 896 16.58 -16.40 23.46
C ARG A 896 17.56 -15.86 24.51
N LEU A 897 17.69 -16.52 25.65
CA LEU A 897 18.66 -16.15 26.69
C LEU A 897 20.11 -16.26 26.20
N ALA A 898 20.47 -17.34 25.49
CA ALA A 898 21.78 -17.48 24.88
C ALA A 898 22.08 -16.33 23.89
N GLY A 899 21.09 -15.94 23.08
CA GLY A 899 21.19 -14.79 22.18
C GLY A 899 21.40 -13.46 22.92
N LEU A 900 20.68 -13.21 24.01
CA LEU A 900 20.86 -12.01 24.85
C LEU A 900 22.26 -11.98 25.52
N MET A 901 22.81 -13.15 25.84
CA MET A 901 24.18 -13.29 26.36
C MET A 901 25.26 -13.21 25.26
N GLY A 902 24.90 -12.80 24.04
CA GLY A 902 25.82 -12.67 22.91
C GLY A 902 26.35 -14.00 22.37
N GLY A 903 25.58 -15.07 22.49
CA GLY A 903 25.93 -16.41 22.02
C GLY A 903 24.82 -17.11 21.24
N GLU A 904 25.01 -18.41 21.03
CA GLU A 904 24.15 -19.28 20.23
C GLU A 904 23.84 -20.57 20.99
N ILE A 905 22.76 -21.26 20.64
CA ILE A 905 22.39 -22.57 21.18
C ILE A 905 22.21 -23.57 20.03
N GLY A 906 22.50 -24.85 20.28
CA GLY A 906 22.26 -25.91 19.32
C GLY A 906 22.26 -27.30 19.95
N VAL A 907 22.07 -28.30 19.10
CA VAL A 907 22.06 -29.71 19.48
C VAL A 907 22.85 -30.53 18.46
N ARG A 908 23.51 -31.58 18.94
CA ARG A 908 24.05 -32.68 18.12
C ARG A 908 23.50 -33.97 18.69
N SER A 909 22.70 -34.70 17.93
CA SER A 909 22.05 -35.91 18.44
C SER A 909 21.92 -36.97 17.34
N GLN A 910 21.95 -38.23 17.76
CA GLN A 910 21.72 -39.38 16.90
C GLN A 910 20.80 -40.37 17.63
N PRO A 911 19.70 -40.84 17.01
CA PRO A 911 18.79 -41.79 17.64
C PRO A 911 19.53 -43.02 18.18
N GLY A 912 19.27 -43.36 19.44
CA GLY A 912 19.88 -44.48 20.18
C GLY A 912 21.28 -44.25 20.74
N ALA A 913 21.92 -43.11 20.47
CA ALA A 913 23.27 -42.79 20.93
C ALA A 913 23.33 -41.61 21.93
N GLY A 914 22.18 -40.99 22.24
CA GLY A 914 22.07 -39.82 23.10
C GLY A 914 22.18 -38.49 22.38
N SER A 915 22.14 -37.40 23.15
CA SER A 915 22.21 -36.03 22.63
C SER A 915 23.31 -35.21 23.31
N THR A 916 23.78 -34.18 22.61
CA THR A 916 24.65 -33.14 23.15
C THR A 916 24.03 -31.79 22.82
N PHE A 917 23.36 -31.21 23.80
CA PHE A 917 22.91 -29.82 23.74
C PHE A 917 24.05 -28.90 24.12
N TRP A 918 24.14 -27.75 23.48
CA TRP A 918 25.21 -26.81 23.75
C TRP A 918 24.73 -25.37 23.59
N PHE A 919 25.33 -24.46 24.35
CA PHE A 919 25.16 -23.03 24.12
C PHE A 919 26.47 -22.27 24.37
N THR A 920 26.57 -21.06 23.83
CA THR A 920 27.65 -20.12 24.13
C THR A 920 27.11 -18.91 24.89
N ALA A 921 27.95 -18.35 25.75
CA ALA A 921 27.68 -17.10 26.46
C ALA A 921 28.94 -16.25 26.51
N CYS A 922 28.81 -14.95 26.24
CA CYS A 922 29.87 -13.96 26.38
C CYS A 922 29.80 -13.35 27.79
N LEU A 923 30.85 -13.50 28.58
CA LEU A 923 30.92 -13.05 29.97
C LEU A 923 32.12 -12.12 30.15
N GLU A 924 31.96 -11.06 30.94
CA GLU A 924 33.06 -10.15 31.27
C GLU A 924 34.00 -10.79 32.30
N ARG A 925 35.29 -10.44 32.27
CA ARG A 925 36.24 -10.81 33.33
C ARG A 925 36.04 -9.86 34.53
N GLY A 926 35.74 -10.42 35.70
CA GLY A 926 35.66 -9.67 36.95
C GLY A 926 37.04 -9.41 37.55
N SER A 927 37.21 -8.25 38.19
CA SER A 927 38.34 -7.96 39.06
C SER A 927 38.12 -8.56 40.45
N ASP A 928 39.13 -9.25 40.97
CA ASP A 928 39.10 -9.98 42.23
C ASP A 928 38.90 -9.04 43.43
N ALA A 929 37.66 -8.88 43.89
CA ALA A 929 37.32 -8.21 45.14
C ALA A 929 35.96 -8.69 45.66
N GLY A 930 35.99 -9.62 46.63
CA GLY A 930 34.82 -9.98 47.44
C GLY A 930 34.65 -11.49 47.61
N HIS A 931 35.26 -12.04 48.67
CA HIS A 931 34.92 -13.35 49.23
C HIS A 931 33.45 -13.34 49.69
N ASP A 932 32.68 -14.37 49.36
CA ASP A 932 31.48 -14.74 50.12
C ASP A 932 31.79 -16.01 50.93
N PRO A 933 31.88 -15.95 52.29
CA PRO A 933 32.36 -17.06 53.11
C PRO A 933 31.32 -18.13 53.47
N PHE A 934 30.07 -18.06 53.02
CA PHE A 934 28.99 -18.89 53.57
C PHE A 934 28.27 -19.73 52.50
N SER A 935 28.91 -20.81 52.07
CA SER A 935 28.24 -21.95 51.44
C SER A 935 28.44 -23.17 52.34
N GLY A 936 27.41 -23.52 53.13
CA GLY A 936 27.45 -24.70 53.99
C GLY A 936 26.25 -24.86 54.95
N ASN A 937 25.38 -25.82 54.60
CA ASN A 937 24.40 -26.58 55.42
C ASN A 937 23.41 -25.80 56.32
N LEU A 938 22.13 -25.83 55.91
CA LEU A 938 20.88 -25.43 56.60
C LEU A 938 20.88 -25.54 58.14
N HIS A 939 21.34 -26.67 58.67
CA HIS A 939 21.32 -26.93 60.13
C HIS A 939 22.37 -26.13 60.92
N ALA A 940 23.43 -25.64 60.29
CA ALA A 940 24.50 -24.94 60.98
C ALA A 940 24.18 -23.47 61.27
N CYS A 941 23.48 -22.77 60.38
CA CYS A 941 23.12 -21.36 60.58
C CYS A 941 21.95 -21.19 61.56
N GLU A 942 20.91 -22.03 61.48
CA GLU A 942 19.77 -21.99 62.39
C GLU A 942 20.20 -22.24 63.84
N GLU A 943 21.01 -23.29 64.07
CA GLU A 943 21.50 -23.63 65.41
C GLU A 943 22.46 -22.58 65.96
N ARG A 944 23.26 -21.95 65.09
CA ARG A 944 24.09 -20.80 65.48
C ARG A 944 23.27 -19.59 65.84
N LEU A 945 22.22 -19.26 65.09
CA LEU A 945 21.32 -18.14 65.41
C LEU A 945 20.68 -18.33 66.78
N ARG A 946 20.19 -19.55 67.05
CA ARG A 946 19.57 -19.95 68.32
C ARG A 946 20.56 -19.87 69.50
N ARG A 947 21.84 -20.17 69.27
CA ARG A 947 22.90 -20.14 70.30
C ARG A 947 23.51 -18.76 70.52
N GLU A 948 23.75 -18.00 69.45
CA GLU A 948 24.53 -16.74 69.46
C GLU A 948 23.63 -15.52 69.69
N HIS A 949 22.34 -15.58 69.35
CA HIS A 949 21.40 -14.46 69.46
C HIS A 949 20.02 -14.83 70.06
N PRO A 950 19.96 -15.52 71.21
CA PRO A 950 18.67 -15.91 71.79
C PRO A 950 17.85 -14.69 72.19
N GLY A 951 16.60 -14.62 71.71
CA GLY A 951 15.65 -13.56 72.06
C GLY A 951 15.89 -12.20 71.40
N ALA A 952 16.75 -12.11 70.37
CA ALA A 952 16.90 -10.89 69.57
C ALA A 952 15.55 -10.44 69.00
N ARG A 953 15.26 -9.14 69.03
CA ARG A 953 13.95 -8.59 68.67
C ARG A 953 13.94 -8.14 67.22
N ILE A 954 13.17 -8.85 66.40
CA ILE A 954 13.01 -8.56 64.98
C ILE A 954 11.62 -7.99 64.72
N LEU A 955 11.54 -6.88 63.99
CA LEU A 955 10.29 -6.40 63.44
C LEU A 955 10.12 -6.96 62.02
N LEU A 956 9.12 -7.79 61.81
CA LEU A 956 8.73 -8.31 60.49
C LEU A 956 7.58 -7.48 59.93
N VAL A 957 7.82 -6.76 58.83
CA VAL A 957 6.81 -5.95 58.15
C VAL A 957 6.41 -6.63 56.86
N GLU A 958 5.20 -7.19 56.83
CA GLU A 958 4.65 -7.97 55.72
C GLU A 958 3.12 -7.80 55.70
N ASP A 959 2.56 -7.39 54.56
CA ASP A 959 1.14 -7.13 54.41
C ASP A 959 0.34 -8.43 54.20
N GLU A 960 0.87 -9.35 53.39
CA GLU A 960 0.26 -10.64 53.09
C GLU A 960 0.21 -11.55 54.34
N PRO A 961 -1.00 -11.89 54.86
CA PRO A 961 -1.15 -12.65 56.10
C PRO A 961 -0.40 -13.98 56.14
N ILE A 962 -0.37 -14.71 55.02
CA ILE A 962 0.26 -16.03 54.97
C ILE A 962 1.78 -15.92 55.00
N ASN A 963 2.38 -15.03 54.20
CA ASN A 963 3.82 -14.81 54.21
C ASN A 963 4.31 -14.35 55.58
N ARG A 964 3.50 -13.51 56.26
CA ARG A 964 3.77 -13.02 57.60
C ARG A 964 3.77 -14.16 58.61
N GLU A 965 2.79 -15.06 58.54
CA GLU A 965 2.71 -16.26 59.37
C GLU A 965 3.91 -17.18 59.14
N VAL A 966 4.23 -17.49 57.88
CA VAL A 966 5.37 -18.36 57.54
C VAL A 966 6.69 -17.79 58.04
N SER A 967 6.95 -16.51 57.76
CA SER A 967 8.21 -15.86 58.14
C SER A 967 8.33 -15.71 59.65
N ARG A 968 7.23 -15.39 60.35
CA ARG A 968 7.20 -15.34 61.82
C ARG A 968 7.54 -16.71 62.41
N ASP A 969 6.88 -17.78 61.98
CA ASP A 969 7.09 -19.13 62.51
C ASP A 969 8.54 -19.58 62.28
N LEU A 970 9.14 -19.32 61.10
CA LEU A 970 10.55 -19.64 60.82
C LEU A 970 11.53 -18.89 61.74
N LEU A 971 11.26 -17.62 62.02
CA LEU A 971 12.10 -16.78 62.88
C LEU A 971 11.95 -17.21 64.36
N GLU A 972 10.73 -17.47 64.83
CA GLU A 972 10.48 -17.91 66.20
C GLU A 972 11.09 -19.30 66.47
N GLU A 973 11.01 -20.23 65.50
CA GLU A 973 11.70 -21.53 65.59
C GLU A 973 13.23 -21.36 65.72
N ALA A 974 13.81 -20.34 65.08
CA ALA A 974 15.24 -20.03 65.19
C ALA A 974 15.65 -19.34 66.52
N GLY A 975 14.69 -19.10 67.43
CA GLY A 975 14.95 -18.61 68.79
C GLY A 975 14.99 -17.08 68.94
N VAL A 976 14.55 -16.33 67.93
CA VAL A 976 14.41 -14.86 68.00
C VAL A 976 12.97 -14.46 68.34
N SER A 977 12.78 -13.26 68.90
CA SER A 977 11.47 -12.69 69.23
C SER A 977 10.98 -11.80 68.09
N VAL A 978 9.79 -12.08 67.56
CA VAL A 978 9.26 -11.39 66.38
C VAL A 978 8.04 -10.54 66.76
N ASP A 979 8.09 -9.24 66.49
CA ASP A 979 6.90 -8.39 66.40
C ASP A 979 6.53 -8.24 64.92
N THR A 980 5.24 -8.22 64.58
CA THR A 980 4.80 -8.06 63.19
C THR A 980 4.10 -6.71 62.94
N ALA A 981 4.24 -6.18 61.73
CA ALA A 981 3.47 -5.04 61.23
C ALA A 981 2.94 -5.34 59.82
N THR A 982 1.81 -4.74 59.46
CA THR A 982 1.08 -5.00 58.21
C THR A 982 1.37 -3.98 57.10
N ASP A 983 2.01 -2.86 57.43
CA ASP A 983 2.49 -1.87 56.47
C ASP A 983 3.53 -0.93 57.08
N GLY A 984 4.03 0.01 56.27
CA GLY A 984 5.04 0.99 56.64
C GLY A 984 4.61 1.98 57.73
N GLU A 985 3.32 2.33 57.86
CA GLU A 985 2.87 3.25 58.91
C GLU A 985 2.93 2.57 60.27
N GLU A 986 2.42 1.34 60.35
CA GLU A 986 2.50 0.52 61.56
C GLU A 986 3.97 0.23 61.91
N ALA A 987 4.81 -0.05 60.91
CA ALA A 987 6.24 -0.25 61.11
C ALA A 987 6.91 0.98 61.76
N CYS A 988 6.62 2.18 61.26
CA CYS A 988 7.14 3.43 61.83
C CYS A 988 6.65 3.65 63.27
N GLN A 989 5.36 3.42 63.54
CA GLN A 989 4.80 3.54 64.90
C GLN A 989 5.48 2.58 65.88
N ARG A 990 5.68 1.32 65.47
CA ARG A 990 6.35 0.31 66.29
C ARG A 990 7.82 0.63 66.50
N ALA A 991 8.54 1.07 65.46
CA ALA A 991 9.94 1.47 65.55
C ALA A 991 10.15 2.72 66.41
N ALA A 992 9.15 3.61 66.52
CA ALA A 992 9.20 4.76 67.42
C ALA A 992 8.96 4.38 68.89
N GLY A 993 8.12 3.37 69.15
CA GLY A 993 7.73 2.95 70.50
C GLY A 993 8.63 1.88 71.14
N LYS A 994 9.32 1.06 70.34
CA LYS A 994 10.19 -0.03 70.81
C LYS A 994 11.52 -0.04 70.05
N ARG A 995 12.58 -0.55 70.68
CA ARG A 995 13.85 -0.84 70.00
C ARG A 995 13.84 -2.27 69.44
N TYR A 996 14.28 -2.40 68.19
CA TYR A 996 14.50 -3.66 67.50
C TYR A 996 15.96 -3.81 67.13
N ASP A 997 16.44 -5.05 67.11
CA ASP A 997 17.81 -5.42 66.73
C ASP A 997 17.96 -5.55 65.21
N LEU A 998 16.85 -5.83 64.50
CA LEU A 998 16.77 -5.88 63.04
C LEU A 998 15.32 -5.65 62.57
N ILE A 999 15.13 -5.06 61.40
CA ILE A 999 13.83 -4.92 60.75
C ILE A 999 13.88 -5.65 59.39
N LEU A 1000 12.98 -6.60 59.19
CA LEU A 1000 12.68 -7.20 57.90
C LEU A 1000 11.52 -6.41 57.28
N MET A 1001 11.76 -5.76 56.16
CA MET A 1001 10.84 -4.78 55.57
C MET A 1001 10.42 -5.19 54.17
N ASP A 1002 9.14 -5.52 53.99
CA ASP A 1002 8.60 -5.68 52.65
C ASP A 1002 8.59 -4.35 51.88
N MET A 1003 8.84 -4.44 50.59
CA MET A 1003 8.97 -3.30 49.69
C MET A 1003 7.63 -2.77 49.21
N GLN A 1004 6.68 -3.67 48.95
CA GLN A 1004 5.39 -3.34 48.37
C GLN A 1004 4.29 -3.64 49.38
N MET A 1005 3.82 -2.58 50.05
CA MET A 1005 2.79 -2.68 51.08
C MET A 1005 1.79 -1.52 50.92
N PRO A 1006 0.52 -1.70 51.32
CA PRO A 1006 -0.49 -0.66 51.29
C PRO A 1006 -0.15 0.50 52.24
N ARG A 1007 -0.78 1.66 52.03
CA ARG A 1007 -0.60 2.92 52.80
C ARG A 1007 0.79 3.55 52.71
N MET A 1008 1.83 2.86 53.17
CA MET A 1008 3.22 3.32 53.13
C MET A 1008 4.14 2.18 52.69
N ASN A 1009 4.82 2.39 51.56
CA ASN A 1009 5.75 1.42 50.99
C ASN A 1009 7.05 1.31 51.82
N GLY A 1010 7.82 0.24 51.60
CA GLY A 1010 9.03 -0.06 52.38
C GLY A 1010 10.14 0.99 52.26
N LEU A 1011 10.26 1.69 51.13
CA LEU A 1011 11.27 2.75 50.96
C LEU A 1011 10.93 3.98 51.79
N ASP A 1012 9.68 4.41 51.75
CA ASP A 1012 9.20 5.58 52.49
C ASP A 1012 9.18 5.28 54.00
N ALA A 1013 8.77 4.07 54.38
CA ALA A 1013 8.88 3.57 55.75
C ALA A 1013 10.34 3.56 56.23
N THR A 1014 11.27 3.08 55.41
CA THR A 1014 12.70 3.09 55.75
C THR A 1014 13.20 4.51 55.96
N ARG A 1015 12.90 5.44 55.05
CA ARG A 1015 13.30 6.85 55.22
C ARG A 1015 12.74 7.46 56.50
N ALA A 1016 11.48 7.16 56.82
CA ALA A 1016 10.83 7.63 58.03
C ALA A 1016 11.48 7.00 59.29
N ILE A 1017 11.73 5.70 59.31
CA ILE A 1017 12.42 5.00 60.41
C ILE A 1017 13.83 5.55 60.59
N ARG A 1018 14.57 5.81 59.51
CA ARG A 1018 15.92 6.39 59.56
C ARG A 1018 15.95 7.79 60.20
N ALA A 1019 14.85 8.53 60.14
CA ALA A 1019 14.71 9.83 60.80
C ALA A 1019 14.36 9.73 62.31
N LEU A 1020 14.02 8.54 62.82
CA LEU A 1020 13.70 8.33 64.24
C LEU A 1020 14.96 8.25 65.12
N PRO A 1021 14.86 8.62 66.42
CA PRO A 1021 15.96 8.45 67.38
C PRO A 1021 16.38 6.97 67.51
N GLY A 1022 17.62 6.65 67.11
CA GLY A 1022 18.14 5.27 67.09
C GLY A 1022 17.83 4.48 65.81
N GLY A 1023 16.99 5.03 64.93
CA GLY A 1023 16.67 4.45 63.63
C GLY A 1023 17.80 4.54 62.61
N ALA A 1024 18.80 5.40 62.82
CA ALA A 1024 19.97 5.49 61.94
C ALA A 1024 20.87 4.24 61.97
N THR A 1025 20.84 3.48 63.07
CA THR A 1025 21.77 2.36 63.31
C THR A 1025 21.12 0.98 63.26
N VAL A 1026 19.78 0.89 63.28
CA VAL A 1026 19.09 -0.41 63.21
C VAL A 1026 19.24 -1.01 61.81
N PRO A 1027 19.71 -2.26 61.65
CA PRO A 1027 19.73 -2.94 60.37
C PRO A 1027 18.31 -3.06 59.79
N ILE A 1028 18.10 -2.60 58.56
CA ILE A 1028 16.85 -2.79 57.81
C ILE A 1028 17.17 -3.60 56.57
N ILE A 1029 16.58 -4.79 56.47
CA ILE A 1029 16.79 -5.73 55.38
C ILE A 1029 15.51 -5.77 54.54
N ALA A 1030 15.65 -5.45 53.26
CA ALA A 1030 14.52 -5.45 52.33
C ALA A 1030 14.06 -6.87 52.01
N MET A 1031 12.76 -7.11 51.95
CA MET A 1031 12.19 -8.34 51.40
C MET A 1031 11.60 -8.01 50.03
N THR A 1032 12.11 -8.60 48.94
CA THR A 1032 11.75 -8.19 47.57
C THR A 1032 11.23 -9.35 46.73
N ALA A 1033 10.21 -9.11 45.90
CA ALA A 1033 9.62 -10.14 45.02
C ALA A 1033 10.45 -10.45 43.76
N ASN A 1034 11.41 -9.59 43.40
CA ASN A 1034 12.43 -9.83 42.38
C ASN A 1034 13.76 -9.24 42.88
N ALA A 1035 14.84 -9.99 42.78
CA ALA A 1035 16.19 -9.55 43.16
C ALA A 1035 16.91 -8.80 42.02
N PHE A 1036 16.22 -7.91 41.30
CA PHE A 1036 16.87 -7.14 40.24
C PHE A 1036 17.79 -6.05 40.81
N ALA A 1037 18.88 -5.75 40.08
CA ALA A 1037 19.91 -4.80 40.50
C ALA A 1037 19.37 -3.38 40.76
N GLU A 1038 18.34 -2.93 40.04
CA GLU A 1038 17.71 -1.62 40.23
C GLU A 1038 16.93 -1.51 41.55
N ASP A 1039 16.18 -2.56 41.92
CA ASP A 1039 15.45 -2.58 43.19
C ASP A 1039 16.42 -2.57 44.37
N ARG A 1040 17.53 -3.32 44.28
CA ARG A 1040 18.61 -3.28 45.26
C ARG A 1040 19.22 -1.88 45.41
N GLN A 1041 19.46 -1.19 44.30
CA GLN A 1041 20.04 0.16 44.31
C GLN A 1041 19.08 1.18 44.94
N ARG A 1042 17.77 1.04 44.70
CA ARG A 1042 16.73 1.87 45.34
C ARG A 1042 16.62 1.60 46.85
N CYS A 1043 16.72 0.34 47.27
CA CYS A 1043 16.72 -0.06 48.69
C CYS A 1043 17.91 0.57 49.44
N LEU A 1044 19.12 0.43 48.90
CA LEU A 1044 20.33 1.00 49.49
C LEU A 1044 20.26 2.54 49.54
N ALA A 1045 19.77 3.19 48.48
CA ALA A 1045 19.59 4.64 48.43
C ALA A 1045 18.57 5.17 49.45
N ALA A 1046 17.57 4.37 49.82
CA ALA A 1046 16.62 4.71 50.89
C ALA A 1046 17.19 4.48 52.30
N GLY A 1047 18.37 3.87 52.42
CA GLY A 1047 19.07 3.61 53.68
C GLY A 1047 18.92 2.19 54.21
N MET A 1048 18.42 1.23 53.43
CA MET A 1048 18.42 -0.20 53.80
C MET A 1048 19.84 -0.77 53.74
N ASN A 1049 20.08 -1.83 54.50
CA ASN A 1049 21.40 -2.45 54.68
C ASN A 1049 21.65 -3.63 53.73
N ASP A 1050 20.62 -4.43 53.47
CA ASP A 1050 20.68 -5.59 52.60
C ASP A 1050 19.30 -5.96 52.07
N HIS A 1051 19.20 -7.08 51.36
CA HIS A 1051 17.95 -7.57 50.78
C HIS A 1051 17.88 -9.11 50.78
N ILE A 1052 16.68 -9.64 50.83
CA ILE A 1052 16.34 -11.06 50.73
C ILE A 1052 15.22 -11.21 49.70
N GLY A 1053 15.36 -12.16 48.77
CA GLY A 1053 14.34 -12.46 47.79
C GLY A 1053 13.15 -13.24 48.38
N LYS A 1054 11.95 -12.99 47.87
CA LYS A 1054 10.73 -13.76 48.14
C LYS A 1054 10.48 -14.78 47.01
N PRO A 1055 10.07 -16.03 47.31
CA PRO A 1055 9.79 -16.59 48.63
C PRO A 1055 11.06 -16.71 49.49
N VAL A 1056 10.90 -16.52 50.79
CA VAL A 1056 12.02 -16.45 51.74
C VAL A 1056 12.64 -17.84 51.89
N ASP A 1057 13.85 -18.00 51.37
CA ASP A 1057 14.64 -19.20 51.61
C ASP A 1057 15.20 -19.18 53.06
N PRO A 1058 14.92 -20.19 53.90
CA PRO A 1058 15.35 -20.21 55.30
C PRO A 1058 16.87 -20.10 55.47
N GLU A 1059 17.65 -20.70 54.57
CA GLU A 1059 19.11 -20.72 54.62
C GLU A 1059 19.67 -19.30 54.46
N THR A 1060 19.19 -18.61 53.42
CA THR A 1060 19.52 -17.23 53.09
C THR A 1060 19.04 -16.27 54.18
N LEU A 1061 17.84 -16.50 54.73
CA LEU A 1061 17.29 -15.71 55.84
C LEU A 1061 18.21 -15.78 57.06
N PHE A 1062 18.51 -16.98 57.56
CA PHE A 1062 19.32 -17.15 58.78
C PHE A 1062 20.75 -16.65 58.60
N ALA A 1063 21.36 -16.86 57.42
CA ALA A 1063 22.69 -16.33 57.12
C ALA A 1063 22.71 -14.79 57.13
N THR A 1064 21.68 -14.16 56.54
CA THR A 1064 21.54 -12.70 56.53
C THR A 1064 21.31 -12.15 57.94
N LEU A 1065 20.52 -12.84 58.76
CA LEU A 1065 20.31 -12.46 60.15
C LEU A 1065 21.60 -12.54 60.97
N LEU A 1066 22.36 -13.64 60.86
CA LEU A 1066 23.67 -13.78 61.54
C LEU A 1066 24.67 -12.68 61.15
N ARG A 1067 24.59 -12.19 59.90
CA ARG A 1067 25.46 -11.13 59.41
C ARG A 1067 25.13 -9.76 59.99
N TRP A 1068 23.84 -9.47 60.18
CA TRP A 1068 23.37 -8.12 60.49
C TRP A 1068 22.90 -7.94 61.93
N LEU A 1069 22.55 -9.01 62.64
CA LEU A 1069 22.24 -8.92 64.06
C LEU A 1069 23.49 -8.47 64.84
N PRO A 1070 23.35 -7.49 65.74
CA PRO A 1070 24.45 -7.05 66.59
C PRO A 1070 24.93 -8.22 67.47
N GLY A 1071 26.25 -8.35 67.61
CA GLY A 1071 26.87 -9.40 68.43
C GLY A 1071 26.34 -9.41 69.87
N PRO A 1072 26.37 -10.57 70.57
CA PRO A 1072 25.84 -10.67 71.92
C PRO A 1072 26.53 -9.64 72.83
N PRO A 1073 25.80 -8.99 73.75
CA PRO A 1073 26.43 -8.13 74.75
C PRO A 1073 27.42 -8.97 75.56
N ALA A 1074 28.67 -8.50 75.64
CA ALA A 1074 29.76 -9.14 76.36
C ALA A 1074 29.50 -9.24 77.87
#